data_AF-A0A8J3SPI4-F1
#
_entry.id   AF-A0A8J3SPI4-F1
#
_cell.length_a   1.000
_cell.length_b   1.000
_cell.length_c   1.000
_cell.angle_alpha   90.00
_cell.angle_beta   90.00
_cell.angle_gamma   90.00
#
_symmetry.space_group_name_H-M   'P 1'
#
loop_
_entity.id
_entity.type
_entity.pdbx_description
1 polymer ?
#
loop_
_entity_poly.entity_id
_entity_poly.type
_entity_poly.pdbx_seq_one_letter_code
_entity_poly.pdbx_strand_id
1 'polypeptide(L)'
;MTSHGRSTARRKPPHVLANAPFRKLWTAMSVCSLGDWLNLLALTALAGNLTAAEGYKTQSLAIGGVFVVKMLPAIVLGPLAGAFADRFDRRLTMFTADLLRFALVLSIPLTGANYSWLIIATFMVECVNLFWVPAKDATVPNLVPKERLEEANQLNLLVTYGTAPVAALLFSVLSVADDALGTVVPYFEDRDTYLALIINALAYLVSAFLIFTLRDIPGNHVDGTAATPSVLRQIFEGWRFIGADRLIRGLVIGMLGAFAAGGAVVGVAKIYVQALGGGDAAYGVVFGAVFVGMASGMFFGPRLLRELSRRRLFGLSIVTAGFVLAAIALIHNLVIVALLTVALGACAGIAWIIGYTMIGLEVEDGLRGRTFSFLQSLARVTLLLVVAVVPTLAGLFGERVIRIEQEPVYRFDGSNLVLLVGALLAVAVGLLALRQMDDRRGVPIVTDLIAAFRGERPAPEGTEPPRGMFIAFEGGEGSGKTTQSRLLAIWLRDQGFDVVQTREPGSTKVGMRLRAILLDAVHQGLSARSEALLYAADRAEHVEKVILPALYRGAMVISDRYVDSSLAYQGAGRSLKPEEVARINAWATGGLVPDLTVLIDTPPSVGLTRLGGAADRIESEPLEFHERVRREFRALATADPGRYLVVDGTLTQEEISGAIHDRVREILPDPVPRESEDITGTMPAIRD
;
A
#
# COMPACT_ATOMS: atom_id res chain seq x y z
N MET A 1 47.46 -42.09 3.86
CA MET A 1 46.07 -42.37 3.44
C MET A 1 45.12 -41.63 4.36
N THR A 2 44.64 -40.45 3.96
CA THR A 2 43.47 -39.78 4.56
C THR A 2 42.89 -38.84 3.50
N SER A 3 41.86 -39.31 2.79
CA SER A 3 41.21 -38.56 1.73
C SER A 3 40.45 -37.36 2.31
N HIS A 4 40.81 -36.16 1.89
CA HIS A 4 39.97 -34.97 2.08
C HIS A 4 38.69 -35.14 1.25
N GLY A 5 37.59 -35.43 1.93
CA GLY A 5 36.25 -35.42 1.36
C GLY A 5 35.92 -34.01 0.87
N ARG A 6 35.89 -33.82 -0.45
CA ARG A 6 35.30 -32.65 -1.09
C ARG A 6 33.83 -32.57 -0.70
N SER A 7 33.50 -31.67 0.23
CA SER A 7 32.14 -31.20 0.44
C SER A 7 31.66 -30.60 -0.87
N THR A 8 30.82 -31.35 -1.58
CA THR A 8 30.07 -30.82 -2.70
C THR A 8 29.07 -29.82 -2.12
N ALA A 9 29.40 -28.54 -2.23
CA ALA A 9 28.44 -27.47 -1.99
C ALA A 9 27.26 -27.70 -2.95
N ARG A 10 26.21 -28.39 -2.48
CA ARG A 10 24.93 -28.49 -3.19
C ARG A 10 24.50 -27.06 -3.46
N ARG A 11 24.52 -26.65 -4.73
CA ARG A 11 23.95 -25.38 -5.19
C ARG A 11 22.57 -25.24 -4.55
N LYS A 12 22.40 -24.21 -3.71
CA LYS A 12 21.10 -23.91 -3.10
C LYS A 12 20.09 -23.76 -4.24
N PRO A 13 18.96 -24.48 -4.23
CA PRO A 13 17.94 -24.30 -5.25
C PRO A 13 17.53 -22.82 -5.31
N PRO A 14 17.28 -22.21 -6.48
CA PRO A 14 17.06 -20.76 -6.59
C PRO A 14 15.78 -20.26 -5.90
N HIS A 15 14.82 -21.14 -5.60
CA HIS A 15 13.51 -20.79 -5.03
C HIS A 15 13.02 -21.86 -4.04
N VAL A 16 12.14 -21.53 -3.09
CA VAL A 16 11.59 -22.50 -2.11
C VAL A 16 10.88 -23.68 -2.79
N LEU A 17 10.13 -23.43 -3.87
CA LEU A 17 9.42 -24.47 -4.64
C LEU A 17 10.34 -25.43 -5.42
N ALA A 18 11.63 -25.16 -5.51
CA ALA A 18 12.57 -26.12 -6.08
C ALA A 18 12.87 -27.28 -5.10
N ASN A 19 12.55 -27.13 -3.82
CA ASN A 19 12.53 -28.23 -2.85
C ASN A 19 11.33 -29.16 -3.15
N ALA A 20 11.59 -30.39 -3.59
CA ALA A 20 10.56 -31.31 -4.03
C ALA A 20 9.55 -31.72 -2.93
N PRO A 21 9.97 -32.10 -1.71
CA PRO A 21 9.06 -32.30 -0.57
C PRO A 21 8.16 -31.09 -0.28
N PHE A 22 8.74 -29.89 -0.21
CA PHE A 22 7.97 -28.68 0.04
C PHE A 22 6.98 -28.39 -1.10
N ARG A 23 7.41 -28.53 -2.37
CA ARG A 23 6.54 -28.33 -3.53
C ARG A 23 5.34 -29.28 -3.51
N LYS A 24 5.55 -30.56 -3.18
CA LYS A 24 4.46 -31.54 -3.06
C LYS A 24 3.48 -31.16 -1.94
N LEU A 25 3.98 -30.80 -0.76
CA LEU A 25 3.14 -30.34 0.34
C LEU A 25 2.39 -29.06 -0.07
N TRP A 26 3.05 -28.11 -0.73
CA TRP A 26 2.46 -26.87 -1.22
C TRP A 26 1.36 -27.12 -2.25
N THR A 27 1.55 -28.07 -3.18
CA THR A 27 0.49 -28.51 -4.10
C THR A 27 -0.69 -29.12 -3.34
N ALA A 28 -0.45 -30.00 -2.36
CA ALA A 28 -1.50 -30.58 -1.54
C ALA A 28 -2.30 -29.50 -0.77
N MET A 29 -1.59 -28.57 -0.13
CA MET A 29 -2.19 -27.41 0.54
C MET A 29 -3.00 -26.53 -0.43
N SER A 30 -2.52 -26.35 -1.66
CA SER A 30 -3.23 -25.58 -2.69
C SER A 30 -4.55 -26.23 -3.11
N VAL A 31 -4.53 -27.55 -3.35
CA VAL A 31 -5.75 -28.30 -3.69
C VAL A 31 -6.73 -28.33 -2.51
N CYS A 32 -6.22 -28.58 -1.29
CA CYS A 32 -7.05 -28.56 -0.08
C CYS A 32 -7.68 -27.18 0.15
N SER A 33 -6.90 -26.09 0.03
CA SER A 33 -7.41 -24.72 0.17
C SER A 33 -8.43 -24.34 -0.92
N LEU A 34 -8.23 -24.80 -2.16
CA LEU A 34 -9.22 -24.65 -3.23
C LEU A 34 -10.53 -25.38 -2.85
N GLY A 35 -10.41 -26.60 -2.34
CA GLY A 35 -11.53 -27.39 -1.79
C GLY A 35 -12.23 -26.66 -0.65
N ASP A 36 -11.50 -26.09 0.31
CA ASP A 36 -12.08 -25.36 1.45
C ASP A 36 -12.96 -24.17 1.02
N TRP A 37 -12.48 -23.37 0.06
CA TRP A 37 -13.25 -22.26 -0.50
C TRP A 37 -14.46 -22.75 -1.31
N LEU A 38 -14.28 -23.78 -2.14
CA LEU A 38 -15.36 -24.38 -2.90
C LEU A 38 -16.43 -24.98 -1.96
N ASN A 39 -16.02 -25.62 -0.87
CA ASN A 39 -16.88 -26.16 0.17
C ASN A 39 -17.71 -25.08 0.84
N LEU A 40 -17.10 -23.93 1.15
CA LEU A 40 -17.81 -22.81 1.76
C LEU A 40 -18.94 -22.31 0.85
N LEU A 41 -18.64 -22.09 -0.44
CA LEU A 41 -19.62 -21.67 -1.43
C LEU A 41 -20.72 -22.72 -1.59
N ALA A 42 -20.34 -23.99 -1.73
CA ALA A 42 -21.28 -25.08 -1.93
C ALA A 42 -22.20 -25.33 -0.73
N LEU A 43 -21.67 -25.34 0.50
CA LEU A 43 -22.49 -25.55 1.69
C LEU A 43 -23.45 -24.39 1.96
N THR A 44 -23.01 -23.14 1.71
CA THR A 44 -23.87 -21.96 1.90
C THR A 44 -24.94 -21.86 0.82
N ALA A 45 -24.59 -22.15 -0.44
CA ALA A 45 -25.54 -22.27 -1.53
C ALA A 45 -26.59 -23.36 -1.27
N LEU A 46 -26.13 -24.58 -0.95
CA LEU A 46 -27.02 -25.72 -0.69
C LEU A 46 -27.92 -25.47 0.53
N ALA A 47 -27.39 -24.94 1.64
CA ALA A 47 -28.22 -24.58 2.79
C ALA A 47 -29.31 -23.56 2.42
N GLY A 48 -28.98 -22.57 1.59
CA GLY A 48 -29.94 -21.60 1.06
C GLY A 48 -30.97 -22.22 0.13
N ASN A 49 -30.58 -23.17 -0.73
CA ASN A 49 -31.50 -23.81 -1.67
C ASN A 49 -32.46 -24.78 -0.95
N LEU A 50 -31.96 -25.58 0.00
CA LEU A 50 -32.77 -26.54 0.78
C LEU A 50 -33.86 -25.89 1.63
N THR A 51 -33.66 -24.63 2.03
CA THR A 51 -34.57 -23.90 2.92
C THR A 51 -35.29 -22.75 2.22
N ALA A 52 -35.10 -22.60 0.91
CA ALA A 52 -35.72 -21.54 0.11
C ALA A 52 -37.26 -21.57 0.19
N ALA A 53 -37.84 -22.78 0.22
CA ALA A 53 -39.29 -22.97 0.31
C ALA A 53 -39.89 -22.59 1.69
N GLU A 54 -39.07 -22.53 2.75
CA GLU A 54 -39.51 -22.25 4.12
C GLU A 54 -39.54 -20.74 4.45
N GLY A 55 -39.20 -19.89 3.47
CA GLY A 55 -39.24 -18.44 3.55
C GLY A 55 -37.90 -17.78 3.92
N TYR A 56 -37.81 -16.48 3.65
CA TYR A 56 -36.58 -15.68 3.75
C TYR A 56 -35.86 -15.81 5.11
N LYS A 57 -36.63 -15.76 6.21
CA LYS A 57 -36.06 -15.84 7.57
C LYS A 57 -35.35 -17.17 7.80
N THR A 58 -36.01 -18.28 7.46
CA THR A 58 -35.46 -19.63 7.63
C THR A 58 -34.25 -19.84 6.74
N GLN A 59 -34.33 -19.37 5.49
CA GLN A 59 -33.22 -19.39 4.56
C GLN A 59 -31.97 -18.66 5.09
N SER A 60 -32.16 -17.45 5.62
CA SER A 60 -31.07 -16.64 6.18
C SER A 60 -30.45 -17.26 7.44
N LEU A 61 -31.29 -17.84 8.31
CA LEU A 61 -30.80 -18.59 9.47
C LEU A 61 -30.07 -19.87 9.06
N ALA A 62 -30.52 -20.55 8.01
CA ALA A 62 -29.92 -21.79 7.54
C ALA A 62 -28.48 -21.56 7.05
N ILE A 63 -28.27 -20.52 6.25
CA ILE A 63 -26.94 -20.09 5.78
C ILE A 63 -26.07 -19.63 6.96
N GLY A 64 -26.62 -18.84 7.89
CA GLY A 64 -25.94 -18.46 9.12
C GLY A 64 -25.49 -19.67 9.95
N GLY A 65 -26.33 -20.71 10.03
CA GLY A 65 -26.04 -21.97 10.70
C GLY A 65 -24.79 -22.66 10.15
N VAL A 66 -24.58 -22.64 8.82
CA VAL A 66 -23.35 -23.16 8.21
C VAL A 66 -22.12 -22.43 8.74
N PHE A 67 -22.14 -21.10 8.77
CA PHE A 67 -21.02 -20.31 9.28
C PHE A 67 -20.76 -20.52 10.78
N VAL A 68 -21.82 -20.57 11.59
CA VAL A 68 -21.72 -20.86 13.04
C VAL A 68 -21.11 -22.23 13.28
N VAL A 69 -21.56 -23.24 12.55
CA VAL A 69 -21.10 -24.63 12.71
C VAL A 69 -19.67 -24.81 12.23
N LYS A 70 -19.26 -24.10 11.17
CA LYS A 70 -17.85 -24.07 10.75
C LYS A 70 -16.91 -23.50 11.79
N MET A 71 -17.47 -22.79 12.76
CA MET A 71 -16.72 -22.06 13.77
C MET A 71 -16.64 -22.69 15.13
N LEU A 72 -17.75 -23.30 15.51
CA LEU A 72 -17.94 -23.82 16.83
C LEU A 72 -16.80 -24.76 17.28
N PRO A 73 -16.31 -25.71 16.44
CA PRO A 73 -15.20 -26.58 16.83
C PRO A 73 -13.93 -25.80 17.17
N ALA A 74 -13.54 -24.80 16.38
CA ALA A 74 -12.31 -24.05 16.61
C ALA A 74 -12.36 -23.25 17.93
N ILE A 75 -13.52 -22.71 18.27
CA ILE A 75 -13.71 -21.94 19.51
C ILE A 75 -13.70 -22.86 20.74
N VAL A 76 -14.40 -24.00 20.67
CA VAL A 76 -14.62 -24.89 21.82
C VAL A 76 -13.46 -25.88 22.01
N LEU A 77 -12.95 -26.46 20.92
CA LEU A 77 -11.99 -27.57 20.92
C LEU A 77 -10.58 -27.13 20.51
N GLY A 78 -10.37 -25.88 20.08
CA GLY A 78 -9.08 -25.35 19.64
C GLY A 78 -7.92 -25.58 20.63
N PRO A 79 -8.09 -25.32 21.94
CA PRO A 79 -7.03 -25.58 22.94
C PRO A 79 -6.60 -27.06 23.02
N LEU A 80 -7.51 -28.00 22.75
CA LEU A 80 -7.24 -29.44 22.80
C LEU A 80 -6.48 -29.92 21.55
N ALA A 81 -6.77 -29.32 20.39
CA ALA A 81 -6.18 -29.69 19.11
C ALA A 81 -4.66 -29.45 19.05
N GLY A 82 -4.18 -28.33 19.63
CA GLY A 82 -2.76 -28.01 19.68
C GLY A 82 -1.92 -29.02 20.47
N ALA A 83 -2.43 -29.49 21.62
CA ALA A 83 -1.75 -30.51 22.43
C ALA A 83 -1.72 -31.89 21.77
N PHE A 84 -2.62 -32.14 20.81
CA PHE A 84 -2.70 -33.38 20.04
C PHE A 84 -1.66 -33.42 18.90
N ALA A 85 -1.33 -32.27 18.31
CA ALA A 85 -0.47 -32.16 17.13
C ALA A 85 0.96 -32.70 17.32
N ASP A 86 1.46 -32.65 18.56
CA ASP A 86 2.82 -33.08 18.89
C ASP A 86 2.93 -34.59 19.18
N ARG A 87 1.78 -35.29 19.36
CA ARG A 87 1.76 -36.70 19.78
C ARG A 87 1.63 -37.70 18.64
N PHE A 88 1.15 -37.26 17.48
CA PHE A 88 0.83 -38.13 16.35
C PHE A 88 1.73 -37.85 15.14
N ASP A 89 1.90 -38.87 14.30
CA ASP A 89 2.58 -38.70 13.01
C ASP A 89 1.82 -37.67 12.17
N ARG A 90 2.51 -36.59 11.82
CA ARG A 90 1.93 -35.44 11.10
C ARG A 90 1.43 -35.82 9.71
N ARG A 91 2.15 -36.69 8.99
CA ARG A 91 1.75 -37.15 7.66
C ARG A 91 0.50 -38.00 7.76
N LEU A 92 0.48 -38.96 8.70
CA LEU A 92 -0.69 -39.82 8.89
C LEU A 92 -1.89 -39.02 9.36
N THR A 93 -1.70 -38.04 10.24
CA THR A 93 -2.75 -37.13 10.72
C THR A 93 -3.36 -36.35 9.56
N MET A 94 -2.55 -35.71 8.72
CA MET A 94 -3.07 -34.96 7.56
C MET A 94 -3.75 -35.88 6.53
N PHE A 95 -3.16 -37.05 6.24
CA PHE A 95 -3.73 -38.03 5.31
C PHE A 95 -5.11 -38.54 5.78
N THR A 96 -5.20 -38.98 7.03
CA THR A 96 -6.45 -39.49 7.60
C THR A 96 -7.50 -38.41 7.72
N ALA A 97 -7.11 -37.18 8.08
CA ALA A 97 -8.00 -36.04 8.11
C ALA A 97 -8.60 -35.74 6.72
N ASP A 98 -7.78 -35.67 5.67
CA ASP A 98 -8.28 -35.42 4.31
C ASP A 98 -9.18 -36.57 3.81
N LEU A 99 -8.86 -37.82 4.14
CA LEU A 99 -9.71 -38.97 3.79
C LEU A 99 -11.07 -38.94 4.50
N LEU A 100 -11.09 -38.56 5.78
CA LEU A 100 -12.34 -38.37 6.54
C LEU A 100 -13.16 -37.20 5.99
N ARG A 101 -12.52 -36.08 5.65
CA ARG A 101 -13.18 -34.92 5.04
C ARG A 101 -13.76 -35.27 3.67
N PHE A 102 -13.04 -36.05 2.85
CA PHE A 102 -13.56 -36.61 1.61
C PHE A 102 -14.86 -37.39 1.85
N ALA A 103 -14.84 -38.37 2.76
CA ALA A 103 -16.00 -39.22 3.02
C ALA A 103 -17.19 -38.42 3.57
N LEU A 104 -16.94 -37.49 4.51
CA LEU A 104 -17.97 -36.65 5.12
C LEU A 104 -18.61 -35.70 4.09
N VAL A 105 -17.81 -35.02 3.27
CA VAL A 105 -18.35 -34.12 2.24
C VAL A 105 -19.08 -34.90 1.16
N LEU A 106 -18.54 -36.04 0.70
CA LEU A 106 -19.21 -36.87 -0.30
C LEU A 106 -20.54 -37.44 0.21
N SER A 107 -20.66 -37.67 1.52
CA SER A 107 -21.91 -38.17 2.11
C SER A 107 -23.10 -37.19 2.00
N ILE A 108 -22.83 -35.88 1.88
CA ILE A 108 -23.88 -34.85 1.81
C ILE A 108 -24.76 -35.05 0.56
N PRO A 109 -24.22 -35.06 -0.68
CA PRO A 109 -25.03 -35.31 -1.86
C PRO A 109 -25.57 -36.74 -1.90
N LEU A 110 -24.85 -37.74 -1.37
CA LEU A 110 -25.28 -39.15 -1.42
C LEU A 110 -26.50 -39.48 -0.54
N THR A 111 -26.71 -38.74 0.54
CA THR A 111 -27.83 -38.97 1.49
C THR A 111 -29.09 -38.18 1.14
N GLY A 112 -29.13 -37.54 -0.04
CA GLY A 112 -30.25 -36.71 -0.47
C GLY A 112 -30.27 -35.30 0.13
N ALA A 113 -29.12 -34.82 0.63
CA ALA A 113 -28.88 -33.47 1.14
C ALA A 113 -30.01 -32.89 2.00
N ASN A 114 -30.33 -33.53 3.13
CA ASN A 114 -31.16 -32.85 4.13
C ASN A 114 -30.32 -31.82 4.92
N TYR A 115 -30.97 -30.73 5.36
CA TYR A 115 -30.29 -29.63 6.06
C TYR A 115 -29.62 -30.11 7.36
N SER A 116 -30.26 -31.02 8.11
CA SER A 116 -29.73 -31.56 9.36
C SER A 116 -28.39 -32.28 9.17
N TRP A 117 -28.28 -33.15 8.15
CA TRP A 117 -27.05 -33.86 7.83
C TRP A 117 -26.00 -32.92 7.26
N LEU A 118 -26.37 -31.94 6.44
CA LEU A 118 -25.44 -30.90 5.98
C LEU A 118 -24.73 -30.24 7.16
N ILE A 119 -25.49 -29.84 8.19
CA ILE A 119 -24.94 -29.23 9.41
C ILE A 119 -24.08 -30.22 10.21
N ILE A 120 -24.54 -31.46 10.43
CA ILE A 120 -23.77 -32.48 11.15
C ILE A 120 -22.45 -32.80 10.42
N ALA A 121 -22.49 -33.04 9.12
CA ALA A 121 -21.32 -33.32 8.30
C ALA A 121 -20.36 -32.12 8.30
N THR A 122 -20.87 -30.90 8.21
CA THR A 122 -20.06 -29.67 8.31
C THR A 122 -19.35 -29.58 9.66
N PHE A 123 -20.07 -29.83 10.76
CA PHE A 123 -19.47 -29.86 12.10
C PHE A 123 -18.36 -30.90 12.20
N MET A 124 -18.60 -32.11 11.70
CA MET A 124 -17.62 -33.20 11.71
C MET A 124 -16.39 -32.88 10.86
N VAL A 125 -16.57 -32.31 9.66
CA VAL A 125 -15.47 -31.86 8.78
C VAL A 125 -14.57 -30.87 9.52
N GLU A 126 -15.17 -29.95 10.27
CA GLU A 126 -14.43 -28.89 10.94
C GLU A 126 -13.76 -29.38 12.23
N CYS A 127 -14.38 -30.33 12.94
CA CYS A 127 -13.72 -31.10 14.00
C CYS A 127 -12.47 -31.84 13.47
N VAL A 128 -12.54 -32.45 12.29
CA VAL A 128 -11.39 -33.10 11.64
C VAL A 128 -10.33 -32.07 11.24
N ASN A 129 -10.75 -30.92 10.72
CA ASN A 129 -9.87 -29.82 10.30
C ASN A 129 -9.00 -29.28 11.45
N LEU A 130 -9.49 -29.34 12.70
CA LEU A 130 -8.72 -28.94 13.89
C LEU A 130 -7.39 -29.69 14.04
N PHE A 131 -7.31 -30.93 13.56
CA PHE A 131 -6.08 -31.73 13.61
C PHE A 131 -5.17 -31.48 12.41
N TRP A 132 -5.74 -31.11 11.27
CA TRP A 132 -5.01 -30.91 10.01
C TRP A 132 -4.15 -29.64 10.05
N VAL A 133 -4.69 -28.52 10.53
CA VAL A 133 -3.99 -27.22 10.55
C VAL A 133 -2.69 -27.26 11.38
N PRO A 134 -2.68 -27.74 12.64
CA PRO A 134 -1.45 -27.83 13.43
C PRO A 134 -0.41 -28.79 12.83
N ALA A 135 -0.86 -29.92 12.27
CA ALA A 135 0.04 -30.88 11.62
C ALA A 135 0.74 -30.28 10.39
N LYS A 136 0.01 -29.50 9.58
CA LYS A 136 0.56 -28.72 8.48
C LYS A 136 1.55 -27.67 8.96
N ASP A 137 1.16 -26.83 9.92
CA ASP A 137 1.99 -25.72 10.42
C ASP A 137 3.29 -26.21 11.04
N ALA A 138 3.27 -27.36 11.71
CA ALA A 138 4.48 -27.99 12.25
C ALA A 138 5.37 -28.64 11.16
N THR A 139 4.82 -28.96 9.98
CA THR A 139 5.56 -29.62 8.89
C THR A 139 6.37 -28.63 8.05
N VAL A 140 5.85 -27.43 7.79
CA VAL A 140 6.49 -26.43 6.91
C VAL A 140 7.93 -26.06 7.37
N PRO A 141 8.19 -25.78 8.67
CA PRO A 141 9.53 -25.44 9.15
C PRO A 141 10.55 -26.59 9.03
N ASN A 142 10.08 -27.83 8.99
CA ASN A 142 10.94 -29.01 8.85
C ASN A 142 11.30 -29.32 7.40
N LEU A 143 10.58 -28.75 6.42
CA LEU A 143 10.83 -28.98 5.00
C LEU A 143 11.67 -27.87 4.35
N VAL A 144 11.75 -26.69 4.96
CA VAL A 144 12.42 -25.52 4.38
C VAL A 144 13.51 -25.00 5.33
N PRO A 145 14.72 -24.65 4.83
CA PRO A 145 15.77 -24.03 5.65
C PRO A 145 15.28 -22.77 6.35
N LYS A 146 15.81 -22.50 7.56
CA LYS A 146 15.38 -21.35 8.40
C LYS A 146 15.44 -20.02 7.67
N GLU A 147 16.44 -19.84 6.80
CA GLU A 147 16.67 -18.61 6.04
C GLU A 147 15.59 -18.36 4.97
N ARG A 148 14.75 -19.35 4.67
CA ARG A 148 13.69 -19.30 3.65
C ARG A 148 12.29 -19.54 4.20
N LEU A 149 12.13 -19.57 5.52
CA LEU A 149 10.82 -19.73 6.14
C LEU A 149 9.90 -18.56 5.84
N GLU A 150 10.44 -17.35 5.70
CA GLU A 150 9.65 -16.18 5.31
C GLU A 150 9.08 -16.33 3.89
N GLU A 151 9.91 -16.70 2.91
CA GLU A 151 9.47 -16.98 1.54
C GLU A 151 8.40 -18.10 1.51
N ALA A 152 8.59 -19.17 2.29
CA ALA A 152 7.61 -20.26 2.41
C ALA A 152 6.28 -19.79 3.02
N ASN A 153 6.32 -18.95 4.05
CA ASN A 153 5.14 -18.39 4.69
C ASN A 153 4.38 -17.43 3.75
N GLN A 154 5.09 -16.62 2.95
CA GLN A 154 4.47 -15.77 1.92
C GLN A 154 3.73 -16.61 0.86
N LEU A 155 4.31 -17.72 0.41
CA LEU A 155 3.65 -18.66 -0.50
C LEU A 155 2.43 -19.34 0.14
N ASN A 156 2.44 -19.59 1.44
CA ASN A 156 1.28 -20.14 2.15
C ASN A 156 0.14 -19.13 2.27
N LEU A 157 0.43 -17.83 2.44
CA LEU A 157 -0.58 -16.78 2.38
C LEU A 157 -1.24 -16.71 0.99
N LEU A 158 -0.44 -16.86 -0.08
CA LEU A 158 -0.95 -16.95 -1.44
C LEU A 158 -1.88 -18.15 -1.63
N VAL A 159 -1.56 -19.31 -1.05
CA VAL A 159 -2.45 -20.48 -1.08
C VAL A 159 -3.77 -20.20 -0.35
N THR A 160 -3.67 -19.67 0.87
CA THR A 160 -4.83 -19.46 1.76
C THR A 160 -5.88 -18.54 1.15
N TYR A 161 -5.46 -17.45 0.50
CA TYR A 161 -6.40 -16.44 -0.03
C TYR A 161 -6.45 -16.38 -1.56
N GLY A 162 -5.36 -16.71 -2.25
CA GLY A 162 -5.28 -16.66 -3.72
C GLY A 162 -6.06 -17.76 -4.42
N THR A 163 -6.41 -18.85 -3.72
CA THR A 163 -7.28 -19.90 -4.25
C THR A 163 -8.76 -19.52 -4.24
N ALA A 164 -9.17 -18.50 -3.46
CA ALA A 164 -10.58 -18.10 -3.32
C ALA A 164 -11.23 -17.66 -4.65
N PRO A 165 -10.66 -16.74 -5.45
CA PRO A 165 -11.27 -16.37 -6.74
C PRO A 165 -11.30 -17.52 -7.74
N VAL A 166 -10.33 -18.44 -7.68
CA VAL A 166 -10.33 -19.66 -8.52
C VAL A 166 -11.45 -20.61 -8.10
N ALA A 167 -11.66 -20.81 -6.80
CA ALA A 167 -12.77 -21.59 -6.26
C ALA A 167 -14.12 -20.98 -6.61
N ALA A 168 -14.24 -19.65 -6.58
CA ALA A 168 -15.46 -18.93 -6.93
C ALA A 168 -15.81 -19.05 -8.41
N LEU A 169 -14.80 -18.95 -9.29
CA LEU A 169 -14.96 -19.20 -10.72
C LEU A 169 -15.35 -20.67 -10.97
N LEU A 170 -14.64 -21.61 -10.34
CA LEU A 170 -14.94 -23.03 -10.44
C LEU A 170 -16.36 -23.33 -9.97
N PHE A 171 -16.78 -22.81 -8.82
CA PHE A 171 -18.14 -22.92 -8.31
C PHE A 171 -19.18 -22.40 -9.31
N SER A 172 -18.91 -21.25 -9.93
CA SER A 172 -19.82 -20.66 -10.92
C SER A 172 -19.98 -21.56 -12.14
N VAL A 173 -18.88 -22.10 -12.66
CA VAL A 173 -18.88 -23.04 -13.78
C VAL A 173 -19.59 -24.34 -13.42
N LEU A 174 -19.33 -24.90 -12.23
CA LEU A 174 -19.96 -26.13 -11.76
C LEU A 174 -21.46 -25.94 -11.53
N SER A 175 -21.90 -24.77 -11.08
CA SER A 175 -23.33 -24.45 -10.89
C SER A 175 -24.07 -24.45 -12.24
N VAL A 176 -23.49 -23.85 -13.28
CA VAL A 176 -24.07 -23.92 -14.63
C VAL A 176 -24.04 -25.35 -15.19
N ALA A 177 -23.00 -26.11 -14.86
CA ALA A 177 -22.90 -27.51 -15.27
C ALA A 177 -23.94 -28.39 -14.56
N ASP A 178 -24.27 -28.13 -13.29
CA ASP A 178 -25.35 -28.80 -12.55
C ASP A 178 -26.69 -28.65 -13.30
N ASP A 179 -27.06 -27.42 -13.67
CA ASP A 179 -28.30 -27.14 -14.44
C ASP A 179 -28.33 -27.94 -15.76
N ALA A 180 -27.23 -27.95 -16.50
CA ALA A 180 -27.13 -28.68 -17.76
C ALA A 180 -27.18 -30.21 -17.55
N LEU A 181 -26.51 -30.73 -16.52
CA LEU A 181 -26.51 -32.16 -16.17
C LEU A 181 -27.88 -32.63 -15.68
N GLY A 182 -28.62 -31.80 -14.95
CA GLY A 182 -29.97 -32.10 -14.48
C GLY A 182 -30.95 -32.40 -15.62
N THR A 183 -30.74 -31.82 -16.81
CA THR A 183 -31.56 -32.12 -18.00
C THR A 183 -31.30 -33.49 -18.62
N VAL A 184 -30.15 -34.11 -18.32
CA VAL A 184 -29.70 -35.37 -18.96
C VAL A 184 -29.65 -36.53 -17.98
N VAL A 185 -29.34 -36.26 -16.71
CA VAL A 185 -29.11 -37.27 -15.67
C VAL A 185 -30.10 -37.06 -14.54
N PRO A 186 -31.10 -37.95 -14.36
CA PRO A 186 -32.16 -37.79 -13.34
C PRO A 186 -31.67 -37.62 -11.90
N TYR A 187 -30.45 -38.08 -11.59
CA TYR A 187 -29.85 -37.89 -10.26
C TYR A 187 -29.56 -36.42 -9.93
N PHE A 188 -29.33 -35.58 -10.95
CA PHE A 188 -29.02 -34.16 -10.80
C PHE A 188 -30.24 -33.25 -11.00
N GLU A 189 -31.41 -33.82 -11.30
CA GLU A 189 -32.66 -33.08 -11.43
C GLU A 189 -33.04 -32.42 -10.09
N ASP A 190 -33.22 -31.11 -10.08
CA ASP A 190 -33.48 -30.27 -8.90
C ASP A 190 -32.42 -30.41 -7.77
N ARG A 191 -31.18 -30.78 -8.11
CA ARG A 191 -30.07 -30.97 -7.15
C ARG A 191 -28.92 -30.01 -7.36
N ASP A 192 -29.25 -28.72 -7.33
CA ASP A 192 -28.30 -27.63 -7.43
C ASP A 192 -27.15 -27.82 -6.43
N THR A 193 -25.92 -27.49 -6.85
CA THR A 193 -24.69 -27.49 -6.02
C THR A 193 -24.07 -28.87 -5.72
N TYR A 194 -24.67 -29.98 -6.17
CA TYR A 194 -24.14 -31.33 -5.90
C TYR A 194 -22.79 -31.58 -6.57
N LEU A 195 -22.60 -31.15 -7.82
CA LEU A 195 -21.33 -31.32 -8.52
C LEU A 195 -20.21 -30.55 -7.82
N ALA A 196 -20.48 -29.35 -7.30
CA ALA A 196 -19.52 -28.59 -6.51
C ALA A 196 -19.07 -29.35 -5.24
N LEU A 197 -19.99 -30.01 -4.53
CA LEU A 197 -19.65 -30.85 -3.37
C LEU A 197 -18.85 -32.10 -3.74
N ILE A 198 -19.19 -32.76 -4.85
CA ILE A 198 -18.46 -33.93 -5.35
C ILE A 198 -17.03 -33.55 -5.74
N ILE A 199 -16.86 -32.46 -6.50
CA ILE A 199 -15.54 -31.96 -6.90
C ILE A 199 -14.72 -31.52 -5.68
N ASN A 200 -15.34 -30.88 -4.69
CA ASN A 200 -14.69 -30.56 -3.42
C ASN A 200 -14.26 -31.83 -2.66
N ALA A 201 -15.10 -32.85 -2.56
CA ALA A 201 -14.72 -34.12 -1.96
C ALA A 201 -13.50 -34.71 -2.69
N LEU A 202 -13.52 -34.76 -4.01
CA LEU A 202 -12.38 -35.21 -4.81
C LEU A 202 -11.11 -34.38 -4.58
N ALA A 203 -11.23 -33.07 -4.33
CA ALA A 203 -10.08 -32.24 -3.96
C ALA A 203 -9.44 -32.72 -2.64
N TYR A 204 -10.22 -33.08 -1.62
CA TYR A 204 -9.66 -33.70 -0.40
C TYR A 204 -9.02 -35.06 -0.68
N LEU A 205 -9.61 -35.89 -1.55
CA LEU A 205 -9.02 -37.17 -1.92
C LEU A 205 -7.68 -37.00 -2.66
N VAL A 206 -7.59 -36.03 -3.56
CA VAL A 206 -6.35 -35.67 -4.26
C VAL A 206 -5.32 -35.13 -3.27
N SER A 207 -5.72 -34.29 -2.30
CA SER A 207 -4.85 -33.83 -1.23
C SER A 207 -4.30 -35.00 -0.40
N ALA A 208 -5.18 -35.91 0.05
CA ALA A 208 -4.79 -37.12 0.77
C ALA A 208 -3.77 -37.94 -0.04
N PHE A 209 -4.03 -38.17 -1.33
CA PHE A 209 -3.09 -38.88 -2.20
C PHE A 209 -1.73 -38.17 -2.30
N LEU A 210 -1.71 -36.85 -2.51
CA LEU A 210 -0.48 -36.07 -2.58
C LEU A 210 0.32 -36.15 -1.27
N ILE A 211 -0.35 -36.04 -0.12
CA ILE A 211 0.24 -36.17 1.21
C ILE A 211 0.77 -37.60 1.44
N PHE A 212 0.05 -38.61 0.97
CA PHE A 212 0.50 -39.99 1.00
C PHE A 212 1.80 -40.19 0.21
N THR A 213 2.03 -39.45 -0.88
CA THR A 213 3.29 -39.52 -1.65
C THR A 213 4.48 -38.76 -1.05
N LEU A 214 4.31 -38.08 0.09
CA LEU A 214 5.41 -37.44 0.83
C LEU A 214 6.23 -38.54 1.54
N ARG A 215 7.46 -38.80 1.07
CA ARG A 215 8.42 -39.65 1.81
C ARG A 215 9.08 -38.82 2.91
N ASP A 216 9.04 -39.34 4.12
CA ASP A 216 9.65 -38.88 5.38
C ASP A 216 9.60 -37.37 5.64
N ILE A 217 8.62 -36.95 6.43
CA ILE A 217 8.70 -35.68 7.15
C ILE A 217 9.72 -35.91 8.28
N PRO A 218 10.85 -35.20 8.33
CA PRO A 218 11.84 -35.40 9.39
C PRO A 218 11.19 -35.22 10.77
N GLY A 219 11.13 -36.32 11.52
CA GLY A 219 10.62 -36.38 12.89
C GLY A 219 11.65 -35.87 13.87
N ASN A 220 12.12 -34.63 13.72
CA ASN A 220 12.90 -34.02 14.79
C ASN A 220 11.93 -33.55 15.88
N HIS A 221 12.00 -34.23 17.03
CA HIS A 221 11.48 -33.72 18.30
C HIS A 221 12.15 -32.38 18.54
N VAL A 222 11.44 -31.29 18.29
CA VAL A 222 11.88 -29.99 18.77
C VAL A 222 11.57 -29.99 20.25
N ASP A 223 12.60 -30.18 21.08
CA ASP A 223 12.56 -29.81 22.50
C ASP A 223 12.30 -28.30 22.57
N GLY A 224 11.02 -27.95 22.66
CA GLY A 224 10.57 -26.57 22.62
C GLY A 224 9.12 -26.51 23.05
N THR A 225 8.92 -26.49 24.37
CA THR A 225 7.68 -26.17 25.08
C THR A 225 7.21 -24.73 24.84
N ALA A 226 7.14 -24.29 23.59
CA ALA A 226 6.43 -23.08 23.23
C ALA A 226 4.98 -23.46 22.94
N ALA A 227 4.20 -23.68 24.00
CA ALA A 227 2.74 -23.72 23.88
C ALA A 227 2.33 -22.46 23.13
N THR A 228 1.72 -22.62 21.95
CA THR A 228 1.19 -21.49 21.19
C THR A 228 0.22 -20.74 22.10
N PRO A 229 0.47 -19.47 22.45
CA PRO A 229 -0.37 -18.77 23.41
C PRO A 229 -1.81 -18.74 22.87
N SER A 230 -2.80 -18.94 23.75
CA SER A 230 -4.19 -18.97 23.31
C SER A 230 -4.57 -17.67 22.60
N VAL A 231 -5.35 -17.78 21.51
CA VAL A 231 -5.76 -16.62 20.68
C VAL A 231 -6.40 -15.53 21.55
N LEU A 232 -7.21 -15.91 22.53
CA LEU A 232 -7.82 -14.99 23.50
C LEU A 232 -6.79 -14.27 24.37
N ARG A 233 -5.75 -14.96 24.83
CA ARG A 233 -4.67 -14.36 25.61
C ARG A 233 -3.82 -13.42 24.77
N GLN A 234 -3.51 -13.79 23.53
CA GLN A 234 -2.83 -12.90 22.57
C GLN A 234 -3.65 -11.63 22.32
N ILE A 235 -4.98 -11.76 22.17
CA ILE A 235 -5.88 -10.61 22.02
C ILE A 235 -5.83 -9.69 23.25
N PHE A 236 -5.94 -10.27 24.45
CA PHE A 236 -5.95 -9.47 25.67
C PHE A 236 -4.60 -8.75 25.91
N GLU A 237 -3.48 -9.44 25.72
CA GLU A 237 -2.13 -8.87 25.87
C GLU A 237 -1.84 -7.81 24.79
N GLY A 238 -2.25 -8.03 23.55
CA GLY A 238 -2.05 -7.09 22.44
C GLY A 238 -2.90 -5.82 22.55
N TRP A 239 -4.12 -5.90 23.08
CA TRP A 239 -4.99 -4.73 23.25
C TRP A 239 -4.40 -3.68 24.20
N ARG A 240 -3.73 -4.12 25.28
CA ARG A 240 -3.08 -3.22 26.25
C ARG A 240 -1.92 -2.42 25.64
N PHE A 241 -1.27 -2.96 24.61
CA PHE A 241 -0.14 -2.33 23.92
C PHE A 241 -0.59 -1.26 22.90
N ILE A 242 -1.74 -1.46 22.26
CA ILE A 242 -2.22 -0.63 21.15
C ILE A 242 -2.92 0.65 21.60
N GLY A 243 -3.46 0.68 22.83
CA GLY A 243 -4.24 1.80 23.34
C GLY A 243 -3.47 3.13 23.53
N ALA A 244 -2.14 3.09 23.52
CA ALA A 244 -1.29 4.26 23.82
C ALA A 244 -1.04 5.18 22.60
N ASP A 245 -0.98 4.63 21.39
CA ASP A 245 -0.66 5.39 20.17
C ASP A 245 -1.92 5.70 19.35
N ARG A 246 -2.14 6.98 19.02
CA ARG A 246 -3.28 7.44 18.22
C ARG A 246 -3.28 6.85 16.82
N LEU A 247 -2.12 6.67 16.21
CA LEU A 247 -1.99 6.11 14.87
C LEU A 247 -2.33 4.64 14.87
N ILE A 248 -1.72 3.86 15.77
CA ILE A 248 -1.96 2.41 15.85
C ILE A 248 -3.43 2.15 16.18
N ARG A 249 -4.00 2.89 17.14
CA ARG A 249 -5.42 2.77 17.48
C ARG A 249 -6.33 3.09 16.28
N GLY A 250 -6.09 4.19 15.57
CA GLY A 250 -6.85 4.56 14.37
C GLY A 250 -6.78 3.47 13.30
N LEU A 251 -5.61 2.88 13.12
CA LEU A 251 -5.37 1.82 12.15
C LEU A 251 -6.08 0.51 12.52
N VAL A 252 -6.00 0.10 13.79
CA VAL A 252 -6.70 -1.11 14.27
C VAL A 252 -8.21 -0.96 14.16
N ILE A 253 -8.77 0.17 14.61
CA ILE A 253 -10.21 0.44 14.48
C ILE A 253 -10.64 0.41 13.01
N GLY A 254 -9.87 1.06 12.13
CA GLY A 254 -10.14 1.07 10.69
C GLY A 254 -10.11 -0.35 10.09
N MET A 255 -9.08 -1.14 10.40
CA MET A 255 -8.96 -2.51 9.91
C MET A 255 -10.12 -3.38 10.40
N LEU A 256 -10.44 -3.37 11.69
CA LEU A 256 -11.52 -4.19 12.25
C LEU A 256 -12.89 -3.79 11.71
N GLY A 257 -13.15 -2.49 11.58
CA GLY A 257 -14.39 -2.01 10.96
C GLY A 257 -14.50 -2.40 9.49
N ALA A 258 -13.40 -2.36 8.73
CA ALA A 258 -13.36 -2.85 7.35
C ALA A 258 -13.60 -4.37 7.27
N PHE A 259 -13.03 -5.17 8.18
CA PHE A 259 -13.31 -6.60 8.27
C PHE A 259 -14.76 -6.90 8.63
N ALA A 260 -15.37 -6.09 9.50
CA ALA A 260 -16.77 -6.22 9.84
C ALA A 260 -17.67 -5.86 8.64
N ALA A 261 -17.36 -4.80 7.89
CA ALA A 261 -18.11 -4.48 6.67
C ALA A 261 -17.95 -5.58 5.60
N GLY A 262 -16.73 -6.07 5.37
CA GLY A 262 -16.46 -7.15 4.41
C GLY A 262 -17.10 -8.48 4.82
N GLY A 263 -17.10 -8.80 6.12
CA GLY A 263 -17.80 -9.98 6.65
C GLY A 263 -19.31 -9.89 6.47
N ALA A 264 -19.88 -8.69 6.57
CA ALA A 264 -21.30 -8.50 6.29
C ALA A 264 -21.63 -8.85 4.84
N VAL A 265 -20.81 -8.42 3.87
CA VAL A 265 -20.95 -8.77 2.46
C VAL A 265 -20.93 -10.27 2.26
N VAL A 266 -19.92 -10.96 2.80
CA VAL A 266 -19.79 -12.42 2.66
C VAL A 266 -20.97 -13.16 3.30
N GLY A 267 -21.43 -12.72 4.48
CA GLY A 267 -22.50 -13.38 5.22
C GLY A 267 -23.83 -13.39 4.46
N VAL A 268 -24.24 -12.27 3.84
CA VAL A 268 -25.52 -12.19 3.11
C VAL A 268 -25.39 -12.38 1.60
N ALA A 269 -24.18 -12.55 1.05
CA ALA A 269 -23.95 -12.58 -0.40
C ALA A 269 -24.88 -13.53 -1.16
N LYS A 270 -25.07 -14.77 -0.69
CA LYS A 270 -25.92 -15.76 -1.35
C LYS A 270 -27.39 -15.30 -1.46
N ILE A 271 -27.96 -14.84 -0.35
CA ILE A 271 -29.36 -14.37 -0.32
C ILE A 271 -29.52 -13.07 -1.08
N TYR A 272 -28.55 -12.16 -0.96
CA TYR A 272 -28.57 -10.90 -1.69
C TYR A 272 -28.55 -11.12 -3.21
N VAL A 273 -27.67 -12.00 -3.70
CA VAL A 273 -27.61 -12.33 -5.13
C VAL A 273 -28.89 -13.02 -5.62
N GLN A 274 -29.50 -13.89 -4.80
CA GLN A 274 -30.82 -14.46 -5.11
C GLN A 274 -31.91 -13.39 -5.18
N ALA A 275 -31.89 -12.40 -4.28
CA ALA A 275 -32.85 -11.30 -4.31
C ALA A 275 -32.74 -10.43 -5.57
N LEU A 276 -31.55 -10.39 -6.19
CA LEU A 276 -31.30 -9.74 -7.49
C LEU A 276 -31.69 -10.60 -8.71
N GLY A 277 -32.26 -11.79 -8.49
CA GLY A 277 -32.60 -12.75 -9.55
C GLY A 277 -31.42 -13.60 -10.02
N GLY A 278 -30.30 -13.62 -9.29
CA GLY A 278 -29.15 -14.45 -9.60
C GLY A 278 -29.20 -15.84 -8.96
N GLY A 279 -28.83 -16.88 -9.71
CA GLY A 279 -28.64 -18.24 -9.20
C GLY A 279 -27.29 -18.46 -8.51
N ASP A 280 -26.92 -19.72 -8.27
CA ASP A 280 -25.63 -20.10 -7.67
C ASP A 280 -24.43 -19.64 -8.49
N ALA A 281 -24.54 -19.69 -9.82
CA ALA A 281 -23.49 -19.19 -10.71
C ALA A 281 -23.19 -17.71 -10.47
N ALA A 282 -24.24 -16.90 -10.31
CA ALA A 282 -24.09 -15.46 -10.02
C ALA A 282 -23.48 -15.23 -8.63
N TYR A 283 -23.82 -16.05 -7.64
CA TYR A 283 -23.24 -15.98 -6.30
C TYR A 283 -21.72 -16.21 -6.35
N GLY A 284 -21.27 -17.23 -7.08
CA GLY A 284 -19.85 -17.46 -7.31
C GLY A 284 -19.15 -16.30 -8.01
N VAL A 285 -19.78 -15.68 -9.03
CA VAL A 285 -19.22 -14.50 -9.73
C VAL A 285 -19.06 -13.31 -8.78
N VAL A 286 -20.09 -12.97 -8.02
CA VAL A 286 -20.05 -11.83 -7.07
C VAL A 286 -19.03 -12.11 -5.95
N PHE A 287 -18.97 -13.33 -5.42
CA PHE A 287 -17.96 -13.69 -4.42
C PHE A 287 -16.53 -13.59 -4.98
N GLY A 288 -16.30 -14.12 -6.19
CA GLY A 288 -15.00 -14.02 -6.86
C GLY A 288 -14.60 -12.58 -7.18
N ALA A 289 -15.55 -11.72 -7.54
CA ALA A 289 -15.34 -10.30 -7.82
C ALA A 289 -14.69 -9.55 -6.63
N VAL A 290 -15.06 -9.88 -5.38
CA VAL A 290 -14.44 -9.28 -4.18
C VAL A 290 -12.93 -9.54 -4.18
N PHE A 291 -12.51 -10.79 -4.41
CA PHE A 291 -11.10 -11.18 -4.35
C PHE A 291 -10.31 -10.67 -5.56
N VAL A 292 -10.90 -10.67 -6.75
CA VAL A 292 -10.30 -10.04 -7.94
C VAL A 292 -10.05 -8.56 -7.69
N GLY A 293 -11.06 -7.85 -7.18
CA GLY A 293 -10.94 -6.47 -6.74
C GLY A 293 -9.81 -6.29 -5.74
N MET A 294 -9.78 -7.11 -4.68
CA MET A 294 -8.76 -7.05 -3.63
C MET A 294 -7.35 -7.20 -4.19
N ALA A 295 -7.12 -8.19 -5.07
CA ALA A 295 -5.83 -8.38 -5.73
C ALA A 295 -5.43 -7.17 -6.58
N SER A 296 -6.36 -6.61 -7.36
CA SER A 296 -6.15 -5.40 -8.15
C SER A 296 -5.81 -4.19 -7.26
N GLY A 297 -6.54 -4.00 -6.15
CA GLY A 297 -6.31 -2.92 -5.19
C GLY A 297 -4.93 -3.01 -4.51
N MET A 298 -4.54 -4.22 -4.08
CA MET A 298 -3.24 -4.46 -3.47
C MET A 298 -2.08 -4.17 -4.43
N PHE A 299 -2.23 -4.49 -5.72
CA PHE A 299 -1.17 -4.34 -6.71
C PHE A 299 -1.12 -2.93 -7.32
N PHE A 300 -2.24 -2.40 -7.80
CA PHE A 300 -2.27 -1.13 -8.53
C PHE A 300 -2.47 0.08 -7.61
N GLY A 301 -3.14 -0.08 -6.47
CA GLY A 301 -3.51 1.02 -5.59
C GLY A 301 -2.33 1.87 -5.10
N PRO A 302 -1.31 1.27 -4.44
CA PRO A 302 -0.13 2.01 -4.01
C PRO A 302 0.69 2.60 -5.15
N ARG A 303 0.48 2.15 -6.40
CA ARG A 303 1.17 2.69 -7.59
C ARG A 303 0.44 3.86 -8.22
N LEU A 304 -0.90 3.84 -8.22
CA LEU A 304 -1.73 4.89 -8.78
C LEU A 304 -1.75 6.15 -7.91
N LEU A 305 -1.63 5.99 -6.59
CA LEU A 305 -1.75 7.07 -5.61
C LEU A 305 -0.46 7.25 -4.78
N ARG A 306 0.70 7.22 -5.44
CA ARG A 306 2.03 7.28 -4.79
C ARG A 306 2.29 8.59 -4.04
N GLU A 307 1.71 9.69 -4.51
CA GLU A 307 1.92 11.02 -3.92
C GLU A 307 0.95 11.33 -2.76
N LEU A 308 -0.12 10.54 -2.60
CA LEU A 308 -0.99 10.63 -1.42
C LEU A 308 -0.28 10.08 -0.18
N SER A 309 -0.53 10.73 0.97
CA SER A 309 -0.14 10.17 2.25
C SER A 309 -0.75 8.77 2.43
N ARG A 310 0.09 7.81 2.86
CA ARG A 310 -0.36 6.45 3.20
C ARG A 310 -1.45 6.48 4.27
N ARG A 311 -1.34 7.41 5.23
CA ARG A 311 -2.30 7.56 6.33
C ARG A 311 -3.68 8.00 5.82
N ARG A 312 -3.71 8.95 4.88
CA ARG A 312 -4.93 9.40 4.21
C ARG A 312 -5.50 8.34 3.28
N LEU A 313 -4.65 7.69 2.49
CA LEU A 313 -5.06 6.65 1.54
C LEU A 313 -5.74 5.48 2.25
N PHE A 314 -5.23 5.08 3.42
CA PHE A 314 -5.87 4.06 4.25
C PHE A 314 -7.31 4.44 4.62
N GLY A 315 -7.51 5.60 5.25
CA GLY A 315 -8.84 6.02 5.68
C GLY A 315 -9.79 6.30 4.51
N LEU A 316 -9.32 6.93 3.45
CA LEU A 316 -10.10 7.24 2.25
C LEU A 316 -10.56 5.97 1.52
N SER A 317 -9.71 4.95 1.44
CA SER A 317 -10.10 3.67 0.83
C SER A 317 -11.23 2.98 1.60
N ILE A 318 -11.23 3.03 2.94
CA ILE A 318 -12.33 2.49 3.77
C ILE A 318 -13.61 3.31 3.62
N VAL A 319 -13.53 4.65 3.59
CA VAL A 319 -14.70 5.51 3.36
C VAL A 319 -15.30 5.24 1.98
N THR A 320 -14.46 5.14 0.94
CA THR A 320 -14.88 4.84 -0.43
C THR A 320 -15.52 3.45 -0.50
N ALA A 321 -14.94 2.45 0.17
CA ALA A 321 -15.54 1.11 0.30
C ALA A 321 -16.94 1.19 0.92
N GLY A 322 -17.15 2.02 1.94
CA GLY A 322 -18.45 2.24 2.55
C GLY A 322 -19.49 2.81 1.57
N PHE A 323 -19.13 3.83 0.78
CA PHE A 323 -20.03 4.37 -0.25
C PHE A 323 -20.34 3.36 -1.36
N VAL A 324 -19.34 2.60 -1.82
CA VAL A 324 -19.54 1.52 -2.81
C VAL A 324 -20.44 0.44 -2.22
N LEU A 325 -20.27 0.08 -0.95
CA LEU A 325 -21.12 -0.89 -0.27
C LEU A 325 -22.57 -0.40 -0.12
N ALA A 326 -22.78 0.90 0.15
CA ALA A 326 -24.11 1.48 0.15
C ALA A 326 -24.76 1.44 -1.24
N ALA A 327 -23.98 1.71 -2.30
CA ALA A 327 -24.47 1.58 -3.67
C ALA A 327 -24.82 0.13 -4.01
N ILE A 328 -23.97 -0.83 -3.63
CA ILE A 328 -24.26 -2.27 -3.74
C ILE A 328 -25.58 -2.58 -3.03
N ALA A 329 -25.80 -2.08 -1.82
CA ALA A 329 -27.01 -2.36 -1.04
C ALA A 329 -28.30 -1.76 -1.62
N LEU A 330 -28.21 -0.74 -2.47
CA LEU A 330 -29.37 0.01 -2.97
C LEU A 330 -29.69 -0.28 -4.44
N ILE A 331 -28.74 -0.80 -5.21
CA ILE A 331 -28.87 -1.03 -6.66
C ILE A 331 -29.33 -2.46 -6.94
N HIS A 332 -30.51 -2.58 -7.56
CA HIS A 332 -31.12 -3.87 -7.94
C HIS A 332 -30.73 -4.32 -9.35
N ASN A 333 -29.44 -4.38 -9.64
CA ASN A 333 -28.93 -4.88 -10.92
C ASN A 333 -27.69 -5.74 -10.69
N LEU A 334 -27.79 -7.02 -11.02
CA LEU A 334 -26.73 -8.01 -10.75
C LEU A 334 -25.39 -7.66 -11.42
N VAL A 335 -25.41 -7.18 -12.66
CA VAL A 335 -24.18 -6.84 -13.41
C VAL A 335 -23.48 -5.64 -12.78
N ILE A 336 -24.25 -4.59 -12.44
CA ILE A 336 -23.72 -3.41 -11.75
C ILE A 336 -23.19 -3.80 -10.37
N VAL A 337 -23.90 -4.64 -9.63
CA VAL A 337 -23.46 -5.16 -8.33
C VAL A 337 -22.15 -5.92 -8.46
N ALA A 338 -21.98 -6.78 -9.47
CA ALA A 338 -20.72 -7.50 -9.70
C ALA A 338 -19.55 -6.54 -9.96
N LEU A 339 -19.75 -5.49 -10.78
CA LEU A 339 -18.73 -4.47 -11.05
C LEU A 339 -18.39 -3.64 -9.81
N LEU A 340 -19.41 -3.20 -9.06
CA LEU A 340 -19.21 -2.49 -7.80
C LEU A 340 -18.52 -3.36 -6.76
N THR A 341 -18.74 -4.67 -6.78
CA THR A 341 -18.07 -5.62 -5.89
C THR A 341 -16.57 -5.72 -6.18
N VAL A 342 -16.16 -5.60 -7.45
CA VAL A 342 -14.73 -5.43 -7.81
C VAL A 342 -14.17 -4.13 -7.23
N ALA A 343 -14.90 -3.01 -7.36
CA ALA A 343 -14.47 -1.73 -6.80
C ALA A 343 -14.37 -1.76 -5.26
N LEU A 344 -15.33 -2.43 -4.60
CA LEU A 344 -15.32 -2.67 -3.16
C LEU A 344 -14.08 -3.48 -2.75
N GLY A 345 -13.82 -4.58 -3.46
CA GLY A 345 -12.63 -5.39 -3.29
C GLY A 345 -11.36 -4.57 -3.44
N ALA A 346 -11.26 -3.73 -4.47
CA ALA A 346 -10.10 -2.87 -4.70
C ALA A 346 -9.85 -1.90 -3.55
N CYS A 347 -10.91 -1.27 -3.02
CA CYS A 347 -10.80 -0.43 -1.83
C CYS A 347 -10.30 -1.21 -0.60
N ALA A 348 -10.85 -2.40 -0.36
CA ALA A 348 -10.41 -3.29 0.72
C ALA A 348 -8.95 -3.74 0.56
N GLY A 349 -8.52 -4.03 -0.67
CA GLY A 349 -7.14 -4.40 -1.00
C GLY A 349 -6.15 -3.27 -0.73
N ILE A 350 -6.51 -2.03 -1.07
CA ILE A 350 -5.73 -0.82 -0.74
C ILE A 350 -5.61 -0.65 0.77
N ALA A 351 -6.74 -0.70 1.49
CA ALA A 351 -6.75 -0.58 2.94
C ALA A 351 -5.89 -1.65 3.60
N TRP A 352 -5.97 -2.90 3.12
CA TRP A 352 -5.19 -4.03 3.64
C TRP A 352 -3.69 -3.83 3.45
N ILE A 353 -3.22 -3.55 2.23
CA ILE A 353 -1.78 -3.42 1.97
C ILE A 353 -1.17 -2.21 2.68
N ILE A 354 -1.89 -1.08 2.70
CA ILE A 354 -1.43 0.13 3.37
C ILE A 354 -1.40 -0.06 4.88
N GLY A 355 -2.48 -0.62 5.45
CA GLY A 355 -2.56 -0.87 6.89
C GLY A 355 -1.46 -1.83 7.35
N TYR A 356 -1.28 -2.94 6.63
CA TYR A 356 -0.20 -3.90 6.91
C TYR A 356 1.17 -3.24 6.84
N THR A 357 1.43 -2.42 5.83
CA THR A 357 2.71 -1.74 5.67
C THR A 357 2.96 -0.71 6.76
N MET A 358 1.93 0.04 7.18
CA MET A 358 2.04 1.05 8.23
C MET A 358 2.41 0.43 9.58
N ILE A 359 1.82 -0.71 9.94
CA ILE A 359 2.21 -1.44 11.17
C ILE A 359 3.68 -1.84 11.10
N GLY A 360 4.14 -2.32 9.95
CA GLY A 360 5.53 -2.73 9.77
C GLY A 360 6.51 -1.58 9.99
N LEU A 361 6.15 -0.36 9.58
CA LEU A 361 7.01 0.82 9.69
C LEU A 361 7.00 1.46 11.09
N GLU A 362 5.88 1.38 11.81
CA GLU A 362 5.71 2.07 13.10
C GLU A 362 6.08 1.17 14.30
N VAL A 363 6.10 -0.16 14.14
CA VAL A 363 6.42 -1.10 15.23
C VAL A 363 7.88 -1.55 15.17
N GLU A 364 8.58 -1.42 16.31
CA GLU A 364 9.95 -1.91 16.50
C GLU A 364 10.11 -3.40 16.12
N ASP A 365 11.27 -3.75 15.54
CA ASP A 365 11.55 -5.09 14.98
C ASP A 365 11.29 -6.25 15.97
N GLY A 366 11.50 -6.04 17.27
CA GLY A 366 11.27 -7.06 18.31
C GLY A 366 9.80 -7.28 18.70
N LEU A 367 8.90 -6.35 18.36
CA LEU A 367 7.47 -6.39 18.68
C LEU A 367 6.59 -6.58 17.44
N ARG A 368 7.16 -6.42 16.24
CA ARG A 368 6.47 -6.53 14.96
C ARG A 368 5.71 -7.85 14.82
N GLY A 369 6.37 -8.99 15.06
CA GLY A 369 5.75 -10.31 14.93
C GLY A 369 4.56 -10.53 15.85
N ARG A 370 4.64 -10.08 17.11
CA ARG A 370 3.53 -10.19 18.08
C ARG A 370 2.35 -9.31 17.69
N THR A 371 2.63 -8.10 17.21
CA THR A 371 1.59 -7.15 16.76
C THR A 371 0.86 -7.67 15.53
N PHE A 372 1.57 -8.23 14.54
CA PHE A 372 0.93 -8.84 13.38
C PHE A 372 0.08 -10.06 13.74
N SER A 373 0.58 -10.97 14.58
CA SER A 373 -0.19 -12.14 15.03
C SER A 373 -1.46 -11.72 15.79
N PHE A 374 -1.36 -10.69 16.64
CA PHE A 374 -2.52 -10.11 17.32
C PHE A 374 -3.55 -9.57 16.32
N LEU A 375 -3.13 -8.77 15.35
CA LEU A 375 -4.05 -8.14 14.39
C LEU A 375 -4.68 -9.14 13.44
N GLN A 376 -3.93 -10.12 12.95
CA GLN A 376 -4.47 -11.21 12.13
C GLN A 376 -5.48 -12.04 12.92
N SER A 377 -5.18 -12.35 14.18
CA SER A 377 -6.10 -13.06 15.06
C SER A 377 -7.39 -12.28 15.28
N LEU A 378 -7.28 -10.97 15.56
CA LEU A 378 -8.43 -10.12 15.81
C LEU A 378 -9.27 -9.91 14.55
N ALA A 379 -8.63 -9.71 13.38
CA ALA A 379 -9.29 -9.62 12.09
C ALA A 379 -10.05 -10.92 11.76
N ARG A 380 -9.42 -12.08 11.96
CA ARG A 380 -10.03 -13.39 11.76
C ARG A 380 -11.25 -13.57 12.66
N VAL A 381 -11.13 -13.29 13.96
CA VAL A 381 -12.25 -13.39 14.92
C VAL A 381 -13.38 -12.42 14.56
N THR A 382 -13.04 -11.19 14.14
CA THR A 382 -14.03 -10.17 13.75
C THR A 382 -14.81 -10.57 12.51
N LEU A 383 -14.10 -10.90 11.42
CA LEU A 383 -14.71 -11.39 10.18
C LEU A 383 -15.70 -12.51 10.47
N LEU A 384 -15.30 -13.37 11.39
CA LEU A 384 -15.99 -14.58 11.69
C LEU A 384 -17.25 -14.41 12.53
N LEU A 385 -17.17 -13.61 13.59
CA LEU A 385 -18.33 -13.25 14.41
C LEU A 385 -19.37 -12.56 13.53
N VAL A 386 -18.92 -11.67 12.65
CA VAL A 386 -19.78 -10.94 11.74
C VAL A 386 -20.47 -11.88 10.76
N VAL A 387 -19.71 -12.74 10.06
CA VAL A 387 -20.28 -13.68 9.08
C VAL A 387 -21.28 -14.65 9.72
N ALA A 388 -21.11 -15.01 11.00
CA ALA A 388 -22.08 -15.82 11.75
C ALA A 388 -23.34 -15.03 12.17
N VAL A 389 -23.19 -13.77 12.60
CA VAL A 389 -24.28 -12.94 13.14
C VAL A 389 -25.11 -12.29 12.04
N VAL A 390 -24.48 -11.85 10.96
CA VAL A 390 -25.11 -11.07 9.89
C VAL A 390 -26.28 -11.79 9.20
N PRO A 391 -26.19 -13.08 8.81
CA PRO A 391 -27.32 -13.79 8.25
C PRO A 391 -28.49 -13.92 9.24
N THR A 392 -28.20 -14.03 10.53
CA THR A 392 -29.23 -14.05 11.57
C THR A 392 -29.94 -12.69 11.67
N LEU A 393 -29.19 -11.59 11.66
CA LEU A 393 -29.76 -10.23 11.66
C LEU A 393 -30.60 -9.96 10.42
N ALA A 394 -30.12 -10.37 9.24
CA ALA A 394 -30.86 -10.25 8.00
C ALA A 394 -32.18 -11.04 8.07
N GLY A 395 -32.14 -12.28 8.55
CA GLY A 395 -33.34 -13.13 8.72
C GLY A 395 -34.36 -12.55 9.69
N LEU A 396 -33.91 -11.92 10.78
CA LEU A 396 -34.80 -11.27 11.76
C LEU A 396 -35.51 -10.04 11.20
N PHE A 397 -34.87 -9.28 10.30
CA PHE A 397 -35.51 -8.14 9.63
C PHE A 397 -36.57 -8.57 8.63
N GLY A 398 -36.32 -9.67 7.91
CA GLY A 398 -37.24 -10.22 6.91
C GLY A 398 -37.24 -9.44 5.60
N GLU A 399 -38.32 -9.58 4.84
CA GLU A 399 -38.48 -8.97 3.52
C GLU A 399 -39.53 -7.86 3.55
N ARG A 400 -39.21 -6.69 2.95
CA ARG A 400 -40.19 -5.62 2.68
C ARG A 400 -40.20 -5.29 1.20
N VAL A 401 -41.37 -5.39 0.58
CA VAL A 401 -41.56 -5.02 -0.83
C VAL A 401 -42.33 -3.70 -0.89
N ILE A 402 -41.74 -2.67 -1.49
CA ILE A 402 -42.43 -1.40 -1.76
C ILE A 402 -43.15 -1.57 -3.10
N ARG A 403 -44.49 -1.56 -3.05
CA ARG A 403 -45.36 -1.67 -4.22
C ARG A 403 -45.92 -0.28 -4.54
N ILE A 404 -45.82 0.13 -5.81
CA ILE A 404 -46.51 1.31 -6.34
C ILE A 404 -47.43 0.79 -7.45
N GLU A 405 -48.73 1.08 -7.35
CA GLU A 405 -49.75 0.68 -8.35
C GLU A 405 -49.76 -0.83 -8.71
N GLN A 406 -49.66 -1.69 -7.70
CA GLN A 406 -49.74 -3.16 -7.79
C GLN A 406 -48.54 -3.89 -8.41
N GLU A 407 -47.53 -3.20 -8.94
CA GLU A 407 -46.25 -3.82 -9.30
C GLU A 407 -45.19 -3.64 -8.21
N PRO A 408 -44.36 -4.66 -7.93
CA PRO A 408 -43.22 -4.52 -7.03
C PRO A 408 -42.16 -3.63 -7.69
N VAL A 409 -42.02 -2.39 -7.21
CA VAL A 409 -41.04 -1.43 -7.75
C VAL A 409 -39.68 -1.60 -7.09
N TYR A 410 -39.64 -1.98 -5.81
CA TYR A 410 -38.40 -2.07 -5.04
C TYR A 410 -38.48 -3.09 -3.90
N ARG A 411 -37.56 -4.05 -3.89
CA ARG A 411 -37.45 -5.09 -2.84
C ARG A 411 -36.35 -4.70 -1.85
N PHE A 412 -36.71 -4.39 -0.61
CA PHE A 412 -35.74 -4.10 0.45
C PHE A 412 -35.84 -5.16 1.54
N ASP A 413 -34.89 -6.08 1.55
CA ASP A 413 -34.85 -7.17 2.51
C ASP A 413 -33.74 -6.98 3.56
N GLY A 414 -33.61 -7.96 4.45
CA GLY A 414 -32.63 -7.92 5.53
C GLY A 414 -31.18 -7.88 5.03
N SER A 415 -30.89 -8.38 3.84
CA SER A 415 -29.56 -8.31 3.26
C SER A 415 -29.22 -6.88 2.85
N ASN A 416 -30.14 -6.13 2.22
CA ASN A 416 -29.96 -4.70 1.94
C ASN A 416 -29.70 -3.90 3.22
N LEU A 417 -30.47 -4.16 4.28
CA LEU A 417 -30.28 -3.48 5.56
C LEU A 417 -28.90 -3.74 6.14
N VAL A 418 -28.47 -5.00 6.20
CA VAL A 418 -27.19 -5.35 6.81
C VAL A 418 -26.01 -4.80 5.99
N LEU A 419 -26.11 -4.81 4.66
CA LEU A 419 -25.12 -4.15 3.79
C LEU A 419 -25.08 -2.64 4.02
N LEU A 420 -26.22 -1.96 4.19
CA LEU A 420 -26.28 -0.53 4.54
C LEU A 420 -25.69 -0.23 5.92
N VAL A 421 -25.98 -1.04 6.93
CA VAL A 421 -25.37 -0.91 8.27
C VAL A 421 -23.85 -1.10 8.18
N GLY A 422 -23.40 -2.10 7.41
CA GLY A 422 -21.98 -2.32 7.11
C GLY A 422 -21.35 -1.13 6.38
N ALA A 423 -22.06 -0.50 5.44
CA ALA A 423 -21.62 0.69 4.73
C ALA A 423 -21.45 1.88 5.67
N LEU A 424 -22.45 2.15 6.52
CA LEU A 424 -22.38 3.21 7.53
C LEU A 424 -21.25 2.98 8.52
N LEU A 425 -21.05 1.72 8.96
CA LEU A 425 -19.93 1.34 9.81
C LEU A 425 -18.58 1.62 9.12
N ALA A 426 -18.43 1.21 7.86
CA ALA A 426 -17.22 1.46 7.08
C ALA A 426 -16.94 2.95 6.92
N VAL A 427 -17.94 3.76 6.56
CA VAL A 427 -17.78 5.22 6.48
C VAL A 427 -17.39 5.80 7.85
N ALA A 428 -18.06 5.40 8.92
CA ALA A 428 -17.76 5.88 10.26
C ALA A 428 -16.33 5.53 10.72
N VAL A 429 -15.90 4.27 10.57
CA VAL A 429 -14.55 3.86 10.96
C VAL A 429 -13.48 4.43 10.04
N GLY A 430 -13.78 4.62 8.75
CA GLY A 430 -12.88 5.28 7.81
C GLY A 430 -12.67 6.76 8.15
N LEU A 431 -13.74 7.47 8.49
CA LEU A 431 -13.67 8.86 8.97
C LEU A 431 -12.93 8.97 10.31
N LEU A 432 -13.15 8.02 11.24
CA LEU A 432 -12.42 7.95 12.50
C LEU A 432 -10.93 7.68 12.29
N ALA A 433 -10.58 6.79 11.36
CA ALA A 433 -9.20 6.51 10.97
C ALA A 433 -8.54 7.76 10.36
N LEU A 434 -9.22 8.44 9.43
CA LEU A 434 -8.75 9.73 8.88
C LEU A 434 -8.50 10.75 9.99
N ARG A 435 -9.46 10.95 10.90
CA ARG A 435 -9.31 11.92 12.00
C ARG A 435 -8.16 11.59 12.95
N GLN A 436 -7.88 10.31 13.20
CA GLN A 436 -6.81 9.89 14.10
C GLN A 436 -5.44 9.87 13.44
N MET A 437 -5.37 9.61 12.14
CA MET A 437 -4.12 9.31 11.43
C MET A 437 -3.66 10.42 10.47
N ASP A 438 -4.51 11.41 10.15
CA ASP A 438 -4.16 12.46 9.19
C ASP A 438 -2.91 13.25 9.60
N ASP A 439 -1.88 13.14 8.76
CA ASP A 439 -0.58 13.77 8.87
C ASP A 439 -0.42 15.06 8.04
N ARG A 440 -1.38 15.39 7.16
CA ARG A 440 -1.38 16.63 6.36
C ARG A 440 -2.46 17.61 6.83
N ARG A 441 -2.57 17.80 8.15
CA ARG A 441 -3.52 18.74 8.76
C ARG A 441 -3.33 20.13 8.15
N GLY A 442 -4.42 20.70 7.63
CA GLY A 442 -4.42 21.96 6.89
C GLY A 442 -4.75 21.79 5.41
N VAL A 443 -4.29 20.72 4.74
CA VAL A 443 -4.61 20.51 3.30
C VAL A 443 -5.95 19.80 3.14
N PRO A 444 -6.95 20.36 2.44
CA PRO A 444 -8.22 19.69 2.16
C PRO A 444 -7.98 18.38 1.40
N ILE A 445 -8.74 17.34 1.77
CA ILE A 445 -8.60 15.99 1.16
C ILE A 445 -8.77 16.05 -0.36
N VAL A 446 -9.69 16.90 -0.85
CA VAL A 446 -9.95 17.05 -2.29
C VAL A 446 -8.75 17.64 -3.01
N THR A 447 -8.14 18.69 -2.47
CA THR A 447 -6.92 19.32 -3.01
C THR A 447 -5.77 18.31 -3.05
N ASP A 448 -5.62 17.54 -1.98
CA ASP A 448 -4.61 16.49 -1.88
C ASP A 448 -4.80 15.37 -2.90
N LEU A 449 -6.05 14.97 -3.13
CA LEU A 449 -6.42 13.98 -4.13
C LEU A 449 -6.10 14.46 -5.55
N ILE A 450 -6.51 15.70 -5.89
CA ILE A 450 -6.28 16.28 -7.23
C ILE A 450 -4.79 16.43 -7.49
N ALA A 451 -4.03 16.97 -6.53
CA ALA A 451 -2.58 17.11 -6.64
C ALA A 451 -1.90 15.75 -6.85
N ALA A 452 -2.30 14.72 -6.09
CA ALA A 452 -1.76 13.39 -6.26
C ALA A 452 -2.06 12.77 -7.63
N PHE A 453 -3.24 13.03 -8.20
CA PHE A 453 -3.57 12.60 -9.57
C PHE A 453 -2.73 13.32 -10.64
N ARG A 454 -2.29 14.55 -10.37
CA ARG A 454 -1.39 15.33 -11.24
C ARG A 454 0.08 15.00 -11.03
N GLY A 455 0.42 14.18 -10.03
CA GLY A 455 1.81 13.89 -9.65
C GLY A 455 2.48 15.03 -8.86
N GLU A 456 1.69 15.94 -8.30
CA GLU A 456 2.13 17.10 -7.53
C GLU A 456 2.01 16.82 -6.02
N ARG A 457 2.87 17.46 -5.21
CA ARG A 457 2.73 17.47 -3.75
C ARG A 457 2.18 18.83 -3.32
N PRO A 458 0.97 18.90 -2.74
CA PRO A 458 0.44 20.17 -2.28
C PRO A 458 1.23 20.64 -1.07
N ALA A 459 1.66 21.91 -1.12
CA ALA A 459 2.19 22.60 0.04
C ALA A 459 1.11 22.73 1.13
N PRO A 460 1.48 22.73 2.43
CA PRO A 460 0.51 22.93 3.51
C PRO A 460 -0.27 24.24 3.33
N GLU A 461 -1.59 24.19 3.50
CA GLU A 461 -2.44 25.39 3.51
C GLU A 461 -2.05 26.27 4.73
N GLY A 462 -1.70 27.54 4.46
CA GLY A 462 -1.36 28.53 5.49
C GLY A 462 0.04 29.14 5.36
N THR A 463 0.90 28.63 4.48
CA THR A 463 2.07 29.39 4.02
C THR A 463 1.61 30.23 2.84
N GLU A 464 1.43 31.54 3.02
CA GLU A 464 1.36 32.44 1.86
C GLU A 464 2.51 32.11 0.92
N PRO A 465 2.30 32.08 -0.42
CA PRO A 465 3.42 31.87 -1.32
C PRO A 465 4.51 32.91 -0.99
N PRO A 466 5.79 32.51 -0.97
CA PRO A 466 6.88 33.46 -0.78
C PRO A 466 6.67 34.65 -1.71
N ARG A 467 6.61 35.86 -1.13
CA ARG A 467 6.34 37.09 -1.89
C ARG A 467 7.61 37.67 -2.54
N GLY A 468 8.78 37.17 -2.14
CA GLY A 468 10.09 37.58 -2.66
C GLY A 468 10.53 36.76 -3.88
N MET A 469 11.58 37.22 -4.55
CA MET A 469 12.18 36.58 -5.72
C MET A 469 13.51 35.93 -5.37
N PHE A 470 13.77 34.75 -5.92
CA PHE A 470 15.01 34.01 -5.74
C PHE A 470 15.82 33.90 -7.04
N ILE A 471 17.03 34.47 -7.05
CA ILE A 471 17.97 34.42 -8.17
C ILE A 471 19.20 33.61 -7.77
N ALA A 472 19.59 32.63 -8.58
CA ALA A 472 20.80 31.84 -8.36
C ALA A 472 21.83 32.08 -9.48
N PHE A 473 23.10 32.20 -9.12
CA PHE A 473 24.22 32.29 -10.06
C PHE A 473 24.93 30.95 -10.17
N GLU A 474 25.05 30.44 -11.39
CA GLU A 474 25.63 29.15 -11.71
C GLU A 474 26.71 29.27 -12.79
N GLY A 475 27.58 28.26 -12.91
CA GLY A 475 28.73 28.27 -13.83
C GLY A 475 30.01 27.68 -13.24
N GLY A 476 30.97 27.38 -14.11
CA GLY A 476 32.26 26.77 -13.75
C GLY A 476 33.18 27.68 -12.92
N GLU A 477 34.36 27.19 -12.56
CA GLU A 477 35.34 27.95 -11.77
C GLU A 477 35.89 29.16 -12.55
N GLY A 478 36.15 30.27 -11.85
CA GLY A 478 36.67 31.52 -12.44
C GLY A 478 35.75 32.24 -13.43
N SER A 479 34.46 31.87 -13.49
CA SER A 479 33.46 32.50 -14.38
C SER A 479 33.00 33.90 -13.95
N GLY A 480 33.25 34.31 -12.69
CA GLY A 480 32.84 35.63 -12.17
C GLY A 480 31.49 35.66 -11.46
N LYS A 481 30.89 34.52 -11.12
CA LYS A 481 29.62 34.40 -10.38
C LYS A 481 29.56 35.27 -9.13
N THR A 482 30.55 35.16 -8.25
CA THR A 482 30.62 35.93 -7.00
C THR A 482 30.67 37.44 -7.25
N THR A 483 31.33 37.85 -8.33
CA THR A 483 31.40 39.27 -8.73
C THR A 483 30.03 39.73 -9.22
N GLN A 484 29.41 39.01 -10.14
CA GLN A 484 28.13 39.40 -10.73
C GLN A 484 26.96 39.33 -9.74
N SER A 485 26.94 38.33 -8.85
CA SER A 485 25.94 38.26 -7.78
C SER A 485 26.04 39.45 -6.82
N ARG A 486 27.26 39.93 -6.53
CA ARG A 486 27.50 41.14 -5.73
C ARG A 486 27.07 42.41 -6.45
N LEU A 487 27.38 42.54 -7.75
CA LEU A 487 26.98 43.70 -8.54
C LEU A 487 25.47 43.80 -8.67
N LEU A 488 24.79 42.68 -8.95
CA LEU A 488 23.34 42.63 -8.99
C LEU A 488 22.73 42.99 -7.62
N ALA A 489 23.32 42.49 -6.52
CA ALA A 489 22.86 42.82 -5.17
C ALA A 489 22.96 44.32 -4.87
N ILE A 490 24.04 44.97 -5.30
CA ILE A 490 24.22 46.42 -5.14
C ILE A 490 23.19 47.17 -5.98
N TRP A 491 23.03 46.79 -7.25
CA TRP A 491 22.06 47.43 -8.15
C TRP A 491 20.62 47.32 -7.62
N LEU A 492 20.18 46.14 -7.18
CA LEU A 492 18.84 45.95 -6.63
C LEU A 492 18.60 46.75 -5.33
N ARG A 493 19.62 46.89 -4.47
CA ARG A 493 19.52 47.75 -3.28
C ARG A 493 19.39 49.21 -3.65
N ASP A 494 20.10 49.67 -4.67
CA ASP A 494 19.99 51.04 -5.20
C ASP A 494 18.60 51.32 -5.80
N GLN A 495 17.93 50.28 -6.31
CA GLN A 495 16.53 50.35 -6.75
C GLN A 495 15.50 50.24 -5.59
N GLY A 496 15.94 50.14 -4.33
CA GLY A 496 15.08 50.16 -3.16
C GLY A 496 14.55 48.80 -2.67
N PHE A 497 15.02 47.67 -3.23
CA PHE A 497 14.61 46.34 -2.78
C PHE A 497 15.37 45.88 -1.50
N ASP A 498 14.71 45.12 -0.62
CA ASP A 498 15.40 44.34 0.42
C ASP A 498 16.13 43.18 -0.27
N VAL A 499 17.46 43.12 -0.13
CA VAL A 499 18.30 42.13 -0.84
C VAL A 499 19.14 41.31 0.14
N VAL A 500 18.88 40.01 0.15
CA VAL A 500 19.70 39.00 0.84
C VAL A 500 20.67 38.37 -0.15
N GLN A 501 21.94 38.75 -0.04
CA GLN A 501 23.00 38.06 -0.77
C GLN A 501 23.51 36.89 0.07
N THR A 502 23.63 35.72 -0.56
CA THR A 502 24.08 34.49 0.09
C THR A 502 24.90 33.61 -0.87
N ARG A 503 25.39 32.46 -0.39
CA ARG A 503 26.18 31.50 -1.17
C ARG A 503 26.07 30.07 -0.65
N GLU A 504 26.28 29.10 -1.52
CA GLU A 504 26.39 27.70 -1.16
C GLU A 504 27.74 27.10 -1.59
N PRO A 505 28.41 26.29 -0.76
CA PRO A 505 28.07 26.01 0.64
C PRO A 505 28.58 27.12 1.56
N GLY A 506 28.04 27.23 2.78
CA GLY A 506 28.70 28.00 3.85
C GLY A 506 28.01 29.25 4.39
N SER A 507 26.75 29.53 4.06
CA SER A 507 26.05 30.76 4.53
C SER A 507 25.31 30.60 5.87
N THR A 508 25.53 29.48 6.56
CA THR A 508 25.03 29.25 7.93
C THR A 508 26.16 28.79 8.85
N LYS A 509 25.97 28.83 10.17
CA LYS A 509 27.00 28.35 11.12
C LYS A 509 27.36 26.88 10.89
N VAL A 510 26.36 26.05 10.61
CA VAL A 510 26.57 24.63 10.25
C VAL A 510 27.20 24.54 8.87
N GLY A 511 26.68 25.31 7.90
CA GLY A 511 27.21 25.35 6.55
C GLY A 511 28.68 25.72 6.48
N MET A 512 29.16 26.67 7.29
CA MET A 512 30.59 27.02 7.36
C MET A 512 31.46 25.83 7.76
N ARG A 513 30.98 24.98 8.69
CA ARG A 513 31.68 23.76 9.10
C ARG A 513 31.66 22.70 7.99
N LEU A 514 30.53 22.57 7.30
CA LEU A 514 30.39 21.66 6.15
C LEU A 514 31.29 22.11 4.98
N ARG A 515 31.33 23.41 4.69
CA ARG A 515 32.21 24.02 3.69
C ARG A 515 33.67 23.73 4.01
N ALA A 516 34.08 23.87 5.27
CA ALA A 516 35.46 23.56 5.67
C ALA A 516 35.82 22.10 5.35
N ILE A 517 34.93 21.14 5.61
CA ILE A 517 35.13 19.72 5.26
C ILE A 517 35.16 19.50 3.74
N LEU A 518 34.25 20.15 3.00
CA LEU A 518 34.09 19.97 1.56
C LEU A 518 35.28 20.49 0.74
N LEU A 519 35.88 21.60 1.20
CA LEU A 519 36.97 22.31 0.51
C LEU A 519 38.36 21.93 1.02
N ASP A 520 38.47 21.14 2.10
CA ASP A 520 39.76 20.73 2.63
C ASP A 520 40.52 19.84 1.65
N ALA A 521 41.63 20.37 1.13
CA ALA A 521 42.52 19.67 0.19
C ALA A 521 43.32 18.54 0.83
N VAL A 522 43.44 18.50 2.17
CA VAL A 522 44.22 17.49 2.92
C VAL A 522 43.46 16.17 3.01
N HIS A 523 42.13 16.19 2.96
CA HIS A 523 41.28 15.01 3.09
C HIS A 523 40.79 14.49 1.73
N GLN A 524 41.69 13.91 0.92
CA GLN A 524 41.38 13.28 -0.38
C GLN A 524 40.50 12.00 -0.30
N GLY A 525 39.90 11.69 0.86
CA GLY A 525 39.18 10.43 1.12
C GLY A 525 37.65 10.50 1.03
N LEU A 526 37.06 11.65 0.68
CA LEU A 526 35.60 11.79 0.68
C LEU A 526 34.98 11.08 -0.53
N SER A 527 34.11 10.09 -0.28
CA SER A 527 33.39 9.43 -1.38
C SER A 527 32.46 10.40 -2.10
N ALA A 528 32.23 10.21 -3.40
CA ALA A 528 31.31 11.05 -4.19
C ALA A 528 29.90 11.14 -3.58
N ARG A 529 29.41 10.04 -2.97
CA ARG A 529 28.12 10.03 -2.26
C ARG A 529 28.16 10.86 -0.99
N SER A 530 29.24 10.78 -0.20
CA SER A 530 29.42 11.62 0.99
C SER A 530 29.45 13.10 0.62
N GLU A 531 30.15 13.45 -0.47
CA GLU A 531 30.22 14.83 -0.98
C GLU A 531 28.82 15.36 -1.32
N ALA A 532 28.04 14.60 -2.10
CA ALA A 532 26.67 14.96 -2.47
C ALA A 532 25.76 15.14 -1.24
N LEU A 533 25.89 14.28 -0.23
CA LEU A 533 25.11 14.37 1.00
C LEU A 533 25.48 15.59 1.85
N LEU A 534 26.76 15.96 1.93
CA LEU A 534 27.20 17.15 2.68
C LEU A 534 26.72 18.44 2.00
N TYR A 535 26.76 18.52 0.66
CA TYR A 535 26.16 19.63 -0.08
C TYR A 535 24.65 19.72 0.15
N ALA A 536 23.94 18.58 0.09
CA ALA A 536 22.51 18.55 0.38
C ALA A 536 22.18 18.96 1.83
N ALA A 537 23.02 18.58 2.80
CA ALA A 537 22.85 18.96 4.21
C ALA A 537 23.07 20.46 4.45
N ASP A 538 24.10 21.06 3.84
CA ASP A 538 24.33 22.52 3.87
C ASP A 538 23.12 23.27 3.29
N ARG A 539 22.63 22.80 2.14
CA ARG A 539 21.50 23.38 1.44
C ARG A 539 20.19 23.31 2.23
N ALA A 540 19.90 22.18 2.87
CA ALA A 540 18.69 22.05 3.70
C ALA A 540 18.69 23.08 4.84
N GLU A 541 19.81 23.23 5.54
CA GLU A 541 19.95 24.24 6.59
C GLU A 541 19.87 25.67 6.03
N HIS A 542 20.47 25.90 4.86
CA HIS A 542 20.50 27.21 4.22
C HIS A 542 19.10 27.67 3.77
N VAL A 543 18.33 26.77 3.16
CA VAL A 543 16.94 27.04 2.77
C VAL A 543 16.08 27.38 3.98
N GLU A 544 16.16 26.58 5.04
CA GLU A 544 15.34 26.73 6.25
C GLU A 544 15.69 28.00 7.04
N LYS A 545 16.99 28.34 7.14
CA LYS A 545 17.46 29.43 8.02
C LYS A 545 17.65 30.78 7.34
N VAL A 546 17.80 30.80 6.01
CA VAL A 546 18.16 32.03 5.28
C VAL A 546 17.20 32.30 4.13
N ILE A 547 17.05 31.35 3.20
CA ILE A 547 16.33 31.61 1.94
C ILE A 547 14.83 31.76 2.19
N LEU A 548 14.16 30.74 2.77
CA LEU A 548 12.71 30.81 3.00
C LEU A 548 12.31 32.01 3.87
N PRO A 549 12.95 32.27 5.04
CA PRO A 549 12.63 33.46 5.84
C PRO A 549 12.80 34.79 5.09
N ALA A 550 13.68 34.87 4.09
CA ALA A 550 13.85 36.04 3.24
C ALA A 550 12.75 36.17 2.19
N LEU A 551 12.41 35.07 1.53
CA LEU A 551 11.36 35.07 0.53
C LEU A 551 9.97 35.33 1.14
N TYR A 552 9.68 34.81 2.34
CA TYR A 552 8.41 35.06 3.02
C TYR A 552 8.17 36.53 3.37
N ARG A 553 9.24 37.30 3.66
CA ARG A 553 9.12 38.74 3.94
C ARG A 553 9.18 39.63 2.69
N GLY A 554 9.24 39.03 1.50
CA GLY A 554 9.28 39.78 0.22
C GLY A 554 10.67 40.18 -0.27
N ALA A 555 11.76 39.69 0.33
CA ALA A 555 13.11 40.08 -0.05
C ALA A 555 13.57 39.41 -1.37
N MET A 556 14.45 40.08 -2.10
CA MET A 556 15.19 39.52 -3.23
C MET A 556 16.37 38.69 -2.69
N VAL A 557 16.34 37.37 -2.88
CA VAL A 557 17.43 36.48 -2.48
C VAL A 557 18.33 36.23 -3.67
N ILE A 558 19.64 36.47 -3.51
CA ILE A 558 20.64 36.23 -4.54
C ILE A 558 21.66 35.24 -4.00
N SER A 559 21.70 34.03 -4.55
CA SER A 559 22.65 33.00 -4.13
C SER A 559 23.76 32.80 -5.16
N ASP A 560 25.01 32.81 -4.71
CA ASP A 560 26.13 32.26 -5.47
C ASP A 560 26.14 30.72 -5.29
N ARG A 561 25.69 30.02 -6.35
CA ARG A 561 25.38 28.58 -6.43
C ARG A 561 24.10 28.15 -5.71
N TYR A 562 23.47 27.12 -6.28
CA TYR A 562 22.33 26.41 -5.71
C TYR A 562 22.32 24.93 -6.19
N VAL A 563 21.14 24.35 -6.42
CA VAL A 563 20.96 22.93 -6.77
C VAL A 563 21.65 22.53 -8.07
N ASP A 564 21.66 23.42 -9.08
CA ASP A 564 22.21 23.11 -10.40
C ASP A 564 23.71 22.84 -10.35
N SER A 565 24.44 23.52 -9.45
CA SER A 565 25.83 23.17 -9.12
C SER A 565 25.97 21.71 -8.64
N SER A 566 25.07 21.19 -7.83
CA SER A 566 25.16 19.78 -7.39
C SER A 566 24.89 18.79 -8.53
N LEU A 567 23.98 19.12 -9.45
CA LEU A 567 23.72 18.30 -10.63
C LEU A 567 24.94 18.27 -11.56
N ALA A 568 25.56 19.42 -11.79
CA ALA A 568 26.73 19.53 -12.65
C ALA A 568 27.97 18.84 -12.05
N TYR A 569 28.30 19.12 -10.79
CA TYR A 569 29.54 18.60 -10.17
C TYR A 569 29.40 17.17 -9.66
N GLN A 570 28.37 16.85 -8.88
CA GLN A 570 28.21 15.50 -8.32
C GLN A 570 27.49 14.56 -9.28
N GLY A 571 26.53 15.02 -10.07
CA GLY A 571 25.89 14.21 -11.11
C GLY A 571 26.86 13.91 -12.25
N ALA A 572 27.17 14.91 -13.08
CA ALA A 572 28.00 14.71 -14.27
C ALA A 572 29.51 14.64 -13.98
N GLY A 573 30.03 15.50 -13.09
CA GLY A 573 31.45 15.55 -12.77
C GLY A 573 31.96 14.26 -12.10
N ARG A 574 31.24 13.80 -11.06
CA ARG A 574 31.54 12.58 -10.28
C ARG A 574 30.84 11.31 -10.78
N SER A 575 30.11 11.37 -11.89
CA SER A 575 29.39 10.25 -12.51
C SER A 575 28.40 9.54 -11.59
N LEU A 576 27.76 10.27 -10.67
CA LEU A 576 26.60 9.74 -9.94
C LEU A 576 25.37 9.78 -10.84
N LYS A 577 24.40 8.90 -10.59
CA LYS A 577 23.14 8.91 -11.32
C LYS A 577 22.44 10.26 -11.12
N PRO A 578 22.19 11.06 -12.17
CA PRO A 578 21.61 12.41 -12.02
C PRO A 578 20.27 12.41 -11.28
N GLU A 579 19.43 11.40 -11.52
CA GLU A 579 18.15 11.22 -10.83
C GLU A 579 18.29 11.05 -9.31
N GLU A 580 19.34 10.38 -8.83
CA GLU A 580 19.58 10.21 -7.39
C GLU A 580 20.00 11.52 -6.75
N VAL A 581 20.88 12.29 -7.41
CA VAL A 581 21.35 13.60 -6.94
C VAL A 581 20.21 14.63 -6.95
N ALA A 582 19.40 14.66 -8.02
CA ALA A 582 18.22 15.50 -8.13
C ALA A 582 17.21 15.21 -7.02
N ARG A 583 16.91 13.93 -6.76
CA ARG A 583 15.96 13.53 -5.71
C ARG A 583 16.42 13.94 -4.31
N ILE A 584 17.70 13.78 -3.99
CA ILE A 584 18.24 14.17 -2.68
C ILE A 584 18.15 15.69 -2.49
N ASN A 585 18.47 16.47 -3.53
CA ASN A 585 18.42 17.92 -3.45
C ASN A 585 16.99 18.47 -3.43
N ALA A 586 16.07 17.90 -4.21
CA ALA A 586 14.65 18.25 -4.14
C ALA A 586 14.07 17.98 -2.75
N TRP A 587 14.49 16.89 -2.10
CA TRP A 587 14.11 16.63 -0.71
C TRP A 587 14.73 17.65 0.26
N ALA A 588 16.03 17.96 0.10
CA ALA A 588 16.74 18.92 0.94
C ALA A 588 16.16 20.35 0.88
N THR A 589 15.72 20.80 -0.30
CA THR A 589 15.19 22.15 -0.49
C THR A 589 13.68 22.27 -0.30
N GLY A 590 12.99 21.16 -0.03
CA GLY A 590 11.52 21.13 -0.08
C GLY A 590 10.95 21.42 -1.48
N GLY A 591 11.76 21.24 -2.53
CA GLY A 591 11.38 21.54 -3.92
C GLY A 591 11.53 23.01 -4.32
N LEU A 592 12.11 23.87 -3.47
CA LEU A 592 12.38 25.26 -3.83
C LEU A 592 13.34 25.32 -5.04
N VAL A 593 12.96 26.11 -6.04
CA VAL A 593 13.75 26.41 -7.25
C VAL A 593 13.86 27.92 -7.42
N PRO A 594 14.95 28.45 -8.00
CA PRO A 594 15.07 29.88 -8.31
C PRO A 594 14.06 30.31 -9.38
N ASP A 595 13.58 31.55 -9.29
CA ASP A 595 12.81 32.22 -10.34
C ASP A 595 13.67 32.51 -11.57
N LEU A 596 14.96 32.78 -11.34
CA LEU A 596 15.97 32.96 -12.39
C LEU A 596 17.29 32.31 -12.00
N THR A 597 17.82 31.47 -12.88
CA THR A 597 19.21 31.00 -12.81
C THR A 597 20.05 31.74 -13.85
N VAL A 598 21.02 32.53 -13.39
CA VAL A 598 22.02 33.17 -14.26
C VAL A 598 23.21 32.22 -14.42
N LEU A 599 23.33 31.59 -15.59
CA LEU A 599 24.46 30.74 -15.94
C LEU A 599 25.53 31.58 -16.65
N ILE A 600 26.66 31.82 -15.97
CA ILE A 600 27.83 32.44 -16.60
C ILE A 600 28.70 31.35 -17.23
N ASP A 601 28.58 31.21 -18.54
CA ASP A 601 29.23 30.18 -19.31
C ASP A 601 30.64 30.62 -19.73
N THR A 602 31.66 30.03 -19.11
CA THR A 602 33.07 30.31 -19.41
C THR A 602 33.77 29.00 -19.76
N PRO A 603 34.59 28.94 -20.84
CA PRO A 603 35.45 27.80 -21.11
C PRO A 603 36.36 27.49 -19.91
N PRO A 604 36.47 26.23 -19.43
CA PRO A 604 37.29 25.89 -18.27
C PRO A 604 38.76 26.28 -18.43
N SER A 605 39.30 26.20 -19.65
CA SER A 605 40.66 26.64 -19.97
C SER A 605 40.91 28.13 -19.70
N VAL A 606 39.86 28.96 -19.73
CA VAL A 606 39.90 30.39 -19.41
C VAL A 606 39.56 30.61 -17.93
N GLY A 607 38.55 29.92 -17.41
CA GLY A 607 38.12 30.06 -16.01
C GLY A 607 39.22 29.68 -15.01
N LEU A 608 39.89 28.55 -15.22
CA LEU A 608 40.93 28.06 -14.32
C LEU A 608 42.16 28.98 -14.26
N THR A 609 42.46 29.75 -15.30
CA THR A 609 43.59 30.71 -15.29
C THR A 609 43.27 32.00 -14.52
N ARG A 610 41.98 32.26 -14.23
CA ARG A 610 41.52 33.41 -13.45
C ARG A 610 41.49 33.13 -11.93
N LEU A 611 41.74 31.89 -11.52
CA LEU A 611 41.76 31.53 -10.09
C LEU A 611 43.00 32.14 -9.41
N GLY A 612 42.77 32.85 -8.31
CA GLY A 612 43.83 33.42 -7.49
C GLY A 612 44.01 32.63 -6.20
N GLY A 613 45.20 32.08 -5.96
CA GLY A 613 45.53 31.36 -4.72
C GLY A 613 45.79 29.86 -4.92
N ALA A 614 45.86 29.13 -3.81
CA ALA A 614 45.98 27.67 -3.83
C ALA A 614 44.62 27.05 -4.18
N ALA A 615 44.60 26.19 -5.21
CA ALA A 615 43.39 25.52 -5.67
C ALA A 615 42.78 24.66 -4.57
N ASP A 616 41.47 24.77 -4.38
CA ASP A 616 40.75 23.83 -3.52
C ASP A 616 40.64 22.44 -4.16
N ARG A 617 40.03 21.49 -3.44
CA ARG A 617 39.91 20.10 -3.88
C ARG A 617 39.15 19.94 -5.20
N ILE A 618 38.16 20.79 -5.48
CA ILE A 618 37.35 20.75 -6.71
C ILE A 618 38.06 21.48 -7.84
N GLU A 619 38.70 22.61 -7.54
CA GLU A 619 39.51 23.39 -8.48
C GLU A 619 40.76 22.61 -8.96
N SER A 620 41.22 21.64 -8.18
CA SER A 620 42.35 20.76 -8.50
C SER A 620 41.99 19.57 -9.42
N GLU A 621 40.72 19.45 -9.84
CA GLU A 621 40.29 18.37 -10.73
C GLU A 621 40.81 18.56 -12.18
N PRO A 622 40.92 17.48 -12.97
CA PRO A 622 41.40 17.57 -14.34
C PRO A 622 40.48 18.41 -15.25
N LEU A 623 41.03 18.99 -16.32
CA LEU A 623 40.28 19.80 -17.28
C LEU A 623 39.02 19.07 -17.83
N GLU A 624 39.12 17.76 -18.08
CA GLU A 624 37.99 16.94 -18.54
C GLU A 624 36.82 16.92 -17.54
N PHE A 625 37.09 16.99 -16.24
CA PHE A 625 36.05 17.08 -15.22
C PHE A 625 35.27 18.39 -15.38
N HIS A 626 35.98 19.52 -15.52
CA HIS A 626 35.35 20.83 -15.69
C HIS A 626 34.59 20.96 -17.03
N GLU A 627 35.06 20.30 -18.09
CA GLU A 627 34.31 20.24 -19.36
C GLU A 627 33.01 19.43 -19.23
N ARG A 628 32.99 18.33 -18.46
CA ARG A 628 31.75 17.60 -18.15
C ARG A 628 30.77 18.48 -17.37
N VAL A 629 31.26 19.18 -16.35
CA VAL A 629 30.47 20.12 -15.54
C VAL A 629 29.85 21.22 -16.41
N ARG A 630 30.64 21.85 -17.28
CA ARG A 630 30.15 22.88 -18.20
C ARG A 630 29.07 22.36 -19.16
N ARG A 631 29.29 21.18 -19.73
CA ARG A 631 28.31 20.54 -20.62
C ARG A 631 26.99 20.29 -19.89
N GLU A 632 27.04 19.85 -18.64
CA GLU A 632 25.84 19.62 -17.85
C GLU A 632 25.08 20.92 -17.56
N PHE A 633 25.76 22.00 -17.18
CA PHE A 633 25.12 23.31 -17.01
C PHE A 633 24.39 23.77 -18.29
N ARG A 634 25.02 23.61 -19.46
CA ARG A 634 24.38 23.94 -20.74
C ARG A 634 23.17 23.04 -21.04
N ALA A 635 23.25 21.76 -20.68
CA ALA A 635 22.14 20.83 -20.85
C ALA A 635 20.95 21.23 -19.96
N LEU A 636 21.19 21.57 -18.69
CA LEU A 636 20.16 22.07 -17.77
C LEU A 636 19.51 23.35 -18.29
N ALA A 637 20.31 24.31 -18.78
CA ALA A 637 19.80 25.55 -19.35
C ALA A 637 18.96 25.34 -20.62
N THR A 638 19.35 24.37 -21.46
CA THR A 638 18.59 24.02 -22.68
C THR A 638 17.27 23.34 -22.35
N ALA A 639 17.21 22.58 -21.25
CA ALA A 639 16.01 21.86 -20.83
C ALA A 639 14.93 22.80 -20.25
N ASP A 640 15.30 23.99 -19.76
CA ASP A 640 14.38 24.94 -19.12
C ASP A 640 14.71 26.40 -19.50
N PRO A 641 14.57 26.81 -20.78
CA PRO A 641 15.02 28.11 -21.25
C PRO A 641 14.29 29.30 -20.63
N GLY A 642 13.12 29.09 -20.02
CA GLY A 642 12.37 30.15 -19.35
C GLY A 642 12.99 30.59 -18.02
N ARG A 643 13.61 29.64 -17.30
CA ARG A 643 14.24 29.87 -15.99
C ARG A 643 15.72 30.28 -16.09
N TYR A 644 16.37 30.10 -17.23
CA TYR A 644 17.80 30.42 -17.38
C TYR A 644 18.06 31.70 -18.17
N LEU A 645 19.05 32.46 -17.70
CA LEU A 645 19.79 33.42 -18.51
C LEU A 645 21.22 32.89 -18.70
N VAL A 646 21.58 32.54 -19.93
CA VAL A 646 22.95 32.11 -20.25
C VAL A 646 23.73 33.32 -20.75
N VAL A 647 24.82 33.66 -20.06
CA VAL A 647 25.69 34.80 -20.42
C VAL A 647 27.09 34.29 -20.74
N ASP A 648 27.70 34.81 -21.80
CA ASP A 648 29.09 34.51 -22.15
C ASP A 648 30.05 35.17 -21.14
N GLY A 649 30.76 34.34 -20.36
CA GLY A 649 31.70 34.81 -19.34
C GLY A 649 33.06 35.26 -19.88
N THR A 650 33.24 35.29 -21.20
CA THR A 650 34.42 35.89 -21.84
C THR A 650 34.28 37.40 -22.11
N LEU A 651 33.06 37.93 -22.01
CA LEU A 651 32.75 39.35 -22.13
C LEU A 651 33.31 40.17 -20.96
N THR A 652 33.31 41.49 -21.11
CA THR A 652 33.70 42.40 -20.03
C THR A 652 32.72 42.32 -18.87
N GLN A 653 33.18 42.69 -17.67
CA GLN A 653 32.35 42.63 -16.46
C GLN A 653 31.09 43.50 -16.62
N GLU A 654 31.23 44.67 -17.24
CA GLU A 654 30.16 45.65 -17.49
C GLU A 654 29.11 45.11 -18.47
N GLU A 655 29.52 44.45 -19.55
CA GLU A 655 28.61 43.84 -20.52
C GLU A 655 27.79 42.71 -19.88
N ILE A 656 28.44 41.86 -19.08
CA ILE A 656 27.77 40.78 -18.35
C ILE A 656 26.75 41.36 -17.35
N SER A 657 27.14 42.39 -16.58
CA SER A 657 26.22 43.05 -15.65
C SER A 657 25.03 43.68 -16.36
N GLY A 658 25.26 44.33 -17.51
CA GLY A 658 24.20 44.91 -18.35
C GLY A 658 23.16 43.87 -18.77
N ALA A 659 23.60 42.75 -19.35
CA ALA A 659 22.71 41.67 -19.77
C ALA A 659 21.89 41.08 -18.60
N ILE A 660 22.49 40.95 -17.42
CA ILE A 660 21.80 40.47 -16.22
C ILE A 660 20.76 41.50 -15.76
N HIS A 661 21.12 42.78 -15.69
CA HIS A 661 20.19 43.84 -15.28
C HIS A 661 18.99 43.95 -16.21
N ASP A 662 19.19 43.84 -17.52
CA ASP A 662 18.11 43.90 -18.51
C ASP A 662 17.12 42.75 -18.28
N ARG A 663 17.63 41.51 -18.14
CA ARG A 663 16.78 40.35 -17.88
C ARG A 663 16.06 40.44 -16.53
N VAL A 664 16.74 40.89 -15.48
CA VAL A 664 16.13 41.02 -14.15
C VAL A 664 15.03 42.08 -14.20
N ARG A 665 15.23 43.20 -14.91
CA ARG A 665 14.22 44.26 -15.06
C ARG A 665 12.91 43.76 -15.67
N GLU A 666 12.97 42.81 -16.60
CA GLU A 666 11.77 42.21 -17.21
C GLU A 666 10.92 41.40 -16.22
N ILE A 667 11.54 40.87 -15.16
CA ILE A 667 10.87 39.99 -14.19
C ILE A 667 10.66 40.66 -12.82
N LEU A 668 11.22 41.86 -12.61
CA LEU A 668 11.07 42.57 -11.34
C LEU A 668 9.59 42.82 -11.02
N PRO A 669 9.17 42.56 -9.77
CA PRO A 669 7.84 42.95 -9.32
C PRO A 669 7.73 44.49 -9.32
N ASP A 670 6.51 45.00 -9.54
CA ASP A 670 6.24 46.44 -9.47
C ASP A 670 6.73 46.98 -8.11
N PRO A 671 7.62 47.99 -8.09
CA PRO A 671 8.18 48.52 -6.85
C PRO A 671 7.14 49.19 -5.95
N VAL A 672 5.92 49.43 -6.44
CA VAL A 672 4.80 49.94 -5.63
C VAL A 672 4.05 48.76 -4.98
N PRO A 673 4.09 48.60 -3.65
CA PRO A 673 3.20 47.66 -2.97
C PRO A 673 1.76 47.96 -3.36
N ARG A 674 0.96 46.96 -3.73
CA ARG A 674 -0.46 47.15 -4.12
C ARG A 674 -1.26 47.99 -3.12
N GLU A 675 -0.94 47.89 -1.83
CA GLU A 675 -1.56 48.69 -0.75
C GLU A 675 -1.28 50.21 -0.87
N SER A 676 -0.24 50.62 -1.58
CA SER A 676 0.13 52.03 -1.79
C SER A 676 -0.74 52.71 -2.84
N GLU A 677 -1.25 51.95 -3.82
CA GLU A 677 -2.23 52.46 -4.80
C GLU A 677 -3.57 52.74 -4.12
N ASP A 678 -3.99 51.89 -3.17
CA ASP A 678 -5.21 52.10 -2.37
C ASP A 678 -5.15 53.36 -1.50
N ILE A 679 -3.95 53.77 -1.05
CA ILE A 679 -3.74 54.98 -0.25
C ILE A 679 -3.64 56.23 -1.14
N THR A 680 -2.97 56.14 -2.29
CA THR A 680 -2.73 57.30 -3.18
C THR A 680 -3.94 57.69 -4.03
N GLY A 681 -4.93 56.81 -4.22
CA GLY A 681 -6.23 57.12 -4.83
C GLY A 681 -7.09 58.15 -4.07
N THR A 682 -6.66 58.58 -2.88
CA THR A 682 -7.35 59.59 -2.04
C THR A 682 -6.78 61.00 -2.12
N MET A 683 -5.72 61.25 -2.90
CA MET A 683 -5.23 62.62 -3.12
C MET A 683 -6.27 63.41 -3.93
N PRO A 684 -6.83 64.52 -3.41
CA PRO A 684 -7.72 65.35 -4.20
C PRO A 684 -6.94 65.92 -5.39
N ALA A 685 -7.45 65.70 -6.60
CA ALA A 685 -6.94 66.37 -7.79
C ALA A 685 -7.00 67.89 -7.54
N ILE A 686 -5.84 68.55 -7.57
CA ILE A 686 -5.77 70.01 -7.61
C ILE A 686 -6.41 70.42 -8.93
N ARG A 687 -7.63 70.94 -8.85
CA ARG A 687 -8.28 71.65 -9.95
C ARG A 687 -7.90 73.11 -9.77
N ASP A 688 -7.12 73.63 -10.72
CA ASP A 688 -6.89 75.08 -10.87
C ASP A 688 -8.20 75.84 -11.09
#